data_AF-A0A432MD00-F1
#
_entry.id   AF-A0A432MD00-F1
#
_cell.length_a   1.000
_cell.length_b   1.000
_cell.length_c   1.000
_cell.angle_alpha   90.00
_cell.angle_beta   90.00
_cell.angle_gamma   90.00
#
_symmetry.space_group_name_H-M   'P 1'
#
loop_
_entity.id
_entity.type
_entity.pdbx_description
1 polymer ?
#
loop_
_entity_poly.entity_id
_entity_poly.type
_entity_poly.pdbx_seq_one_letter_code
_entity_poly.pdbx_strand_id
1 'polypeptide(L)'
;MTMVFFARKVSAEPLGRAIVEAIRFKDGIARAAGDSFSLPTDDGCRDELDRCQRLIREHMGSDSVVGQCLDAGVVVHHGSLPQPVRLGLERVVRRGAVRLVVATTTLAQGVNFPIRTVIVHSLDHGQGERVSPMDFWNICGRAGRGMKENEGQVLFFVNDSFKEWEETKTPAFRRQPDGWKRSKWEAWRGEQGRARSVYVSAYGNYEVQSALLSLLRKVVDLWRMTHPAVQVDELCDALANHKLDLFGVEDGVDLENLLSTFDGLTLALTEGVDADEVPPELFEDLLGRSLAFLQLRSDQERRAASRIFAARLQNLSSRHPTAATRQLFYRLGLPLRDCERVDAATDHLLDLFLRAEGFSTWDVGERATLLASVADFLFQLDELTPSGELPPCWRRLIGLWISGQNPTQISQDAEVVACDMDAQAVSRRIDDVCWYRLPWGYNMLSIHLKHAAEGAQCALPPVCDYFSSLVKYGVHEPVACWLLSLGVQSRIAALRGAELVGTDVPDPKALLEWLLAGGLDTLRMRGLDRESLLAIESAVASYGGEVRRSSRPYTRIPLPSDSTTASLRGGTRLLLQRIDHDRSGTFRVLTLDGTLVGDYTLEQPDEVLWTMLETPELVSAVVQPLAGDGSSRSLEVLVTAV
;
A
#
# COMPACT_ATOMS: atom_id res chain seq x y z
N MET A 1 8.98 -11.57 -14.72
CA MET A 1 10.30 -11.55 -14.04
C MET A 1 10.21 -12.42 -12.79
N THR A 2 11.26 -13.14 -12.43
CA THR A 2 11.33 -13.93 -11.19
C THR A 2 12.22 -13.24 -10.18
N MET A 3 11.73 -13.12 -8.93
CA MET A 3 12.51 -12.60 -7.81
C MET A 3 12.71 -13.69 -6.77
N VAL A 4 13.94 -13.93 -6.34
CA VAL A 4 14.26 -14.76 -5.18
C VAL A 4 14.49 -13.84 -3.99
N PHE A 5 13.60 -13.93 -3.00
CA PHE A 5 13.61 -13.12 -1.81
C PHE A 5 14.35 -13.80 -0.65
N PHE A 6 15.17 -13.00 0.05
CA PHE A 6 15.89 -13.38 1.26
C PHE A 6 15.66 -12.39 2.40
N ALA A 7 15.47 -12.92 3.60
CA ALA A 7 15.53 -12.11 4.82
C ALA A 7 16.96 -11.63 5.15
N ARG A 8 18.00 -12.41 4.85
CA ARG A 8 19.39 -12.08 5.22
C ARG A 8 20.22 -11.60 4.03
N LYS A 9 20.82 -10.42 4.15
CA LYS A 9 21.75 -9.84 3.14
C LYS A 9 22.96 -10.72 2.84
N VAL A 10 23.48 -11.43 3.85
CA VAL A 10 24.68 -12.29 3.73
C VAL A 10 24.42 -13.51 2.83
N SER A 11 23.15 -13.85 2.58
CA SER A 11 22.77 -15.03 1.78
C SER A 11 22.63 -14.73 0.29
N ALA A 12 22.55 -13.46 -0.11
CA ALA A 12 22.24 -13.08 -1.49
C ALA A 12 23.39 -13.38 -2.47
N GLU A 13 24.62 -12.96 -2.16
CA GLU A 13 25.80 -13.21 -3.01
C GLU A 13 26.17 -14.70 -3.12
N PRO A 14 26.19 -15.51 -2.03
CA PRO A 14 26.45 -16.95 -2.14
C PRO A 14 25.45 -17.67 -3.06
N LEU A 15 24.16 -17.34 -3.00
CA LEU A 15 23.20 -17.91 -3.95
C LEU A 15 23.46 -17.41 -5.38
N GLY A 16 23.74 -16.11 -5.56
CA GLY A 16 24.11 -15.57 -6.86
C GLY A 16 25.25 -16.36 -7.51
N ARG A 17 26.30 -16.68 -6.74
CA ARG A 17 27.40 -17.55 -7.17
C ARG A 17 26.92 -18.94 -7.58
N ALA A 18 26.10 -19.59 -6.75
CA ALA A 18 25.57 -20.92 -7.06
C ALA A 18 24.69 -20.93 -8.32
N ILE A 19 23.90 -19.86 -8.55
CA ILE A 19 23.10 -19.69 -9.77
C ILE A 19 24.03 -19.57 -10.99
N VAL A 20 25.08 -18.74 -10.91
CA VAL A 20 26.06 -18.59 -12.00
C VAL A 20 26.74 -19.92 -12.31
N GLU A 21 27.14 -20.69 -11.30
CA GLU A 21 27.71 -22.02 -11.46
C GLU A 21 26.73 -22.99 -12.14
N ALA A 22 25.46 -22.98 -11.74
CA ALA A 22 24.41 -23.79 -12.35
C ALA A 22 24.16 -23.41 -13.82
N ILE A 23 24.16 -22.11 -14.14
CA ILE A 23 24.03 -21.61 -15.53
C ILE A 23 25.21 -22.09 -16.36
N ARG A 24 26.45 -21.95 -15.86
CA ARG A 24 27.66 -22.41 -16.55
C ARG A 24 27.66 -23.91 -16.78
N PHE A 25 27.22 -24.68 -15.79
CA PHE A 25 27.10 -26.13 -15.91
C PHE A 25 26.08 -26.51 -17.00
N LYS A 26 24.91 -25.88 -17.00
CA LYS A 26 23.87 -26.11 -18.02
C LYS A 26 24.30 -25.70 -19.43
N ASP A 27 25.00 -24.58 -19.56
CA ASP A 27 25.60 -24.13 -20.83
C ASP A 27 26.67 -25.10 -21.32
N GLY A 28 27.48 -25.68 -20.42
CA GLY A 28 28.42 -26.75 -20.75
C GLY A 28 27.73 -27.99 -21.35
N ILE A 29 26.59 -28.39 -20.79
CA ILE A 29 25.76 -29.50 -21.32
C ILE A 29 25.18 -29.13 -22.69
N ALA A 30 24.63 -27.91 -22.84
CA ALA A 30 24.06 -27.45 -24.11
C ALA A 30 25.11 -27.43 -25.23
N ARG A 31 26.31 -26.92 -24.94
CA ARG A 31 27.43 -26.90 -25.91
C ARG A 31 27.87 -28.30 -26.33
N ALA A 32 27.86 -29.27 -25.42
CA ALA A 32 28.14 -30.66 -25.77
C ALA A 32 27.09 -31.25 -26.75
N ALA A 33 25.88 -30.71 -26.76
CA ALA A 33 24.81 -31.07 -27.68
C ALA A 33 24.74 -30.17 -28.95
N GLY A 34 25.69 -29.24 -29.14
CA GLY A 34 25.70 -28.31 -30.28
C GLY A 34 24.80 -27.08 -30.12
N ASP A 35 24.36 -26.78 -28.89
CA ASP A 35 23.50 -25.64 -28.55
C ASP A 35 24.19 -24.71 -27.53
N SER A 36 23.52 -23.66 -27.07
CA SER A 36 24.01 -22.76 -26.01
C SER A 36 22.90 -22.40 -25.02
N PHE A 37 23.26 -22.14 -23.76
CA PHE A 37 22.30 -21.73 -22.75
C PHE A 37 22.72 -20.43 -22.08
N SER A 38 21.86 -19.43 -22.15
CA SER A 38 21.96 -18.21 -21.38
C SER A 38 20.59 -17.82 -20.83
N LEU A 39 20.57 -17.11 -19.71
CA LEU A 39 19.32 -16.49 -19.28
C LEU A 39 18.95 -15.37 -20.26
N PRO A 40 17.65 -15.23 -20.59
CA PRO A 40 17.18 -14.18 -21.47
C PRO A 40 17.43 -12.80 -20.84
N THR A 41 18.08 -11.93 -21.60
CA THR A 41 18.23 -10.49 -21.33
C THR A 41 17.55 -9.71 -22.45
N ASP A 42 17.13 -8.47 -22.18
CA ASP A 42 16.54 -7.61 -23.20
C ASP A 42 17.66 -6.89 -23.98
N ASP A 43 17.82 -7.24 -25.26
CA ASP A 43 18.83 -6.64 -26.14
C ASP A 43 18.63 -5.12 -26.30
N GLY A 44 17.41 -4.61 -26.16
CA GLY A 44 17.12 -3.17 -26.16
C GLY A 44 17.66 -2.43 -24.93
N CYS A 45 18.12 -3.16 -23.90
CA CYS A 45 18.67 -2.62 -22.67
C CYS A 45 20.20 -2.81 -22.53
N ARG A 46 20.91 -3.19 -23.60
CA ARG A 46 22.35 -3.48 -23.56
C ARG A 46 23.19 -2.33 -23.02
N ASP A 47 22.89 -1.09 -23.41
CA ASP A 47 23.60 0.10 -22.92
C ASP A 47 23.47 0.29 -21.40
N GLU A 48 22.32 -0.08 -20.83
CA GLU A 48 22.06 0.03 -19.39
C GLU A 48 22.80 -1.08 -18.62
N LEU A 49 22.82 -2.30 -19.16
CA LEU A 49 23.61 -3.41 -18.63
C LEU A 49 25.10 -3.03 -18.61
N ASP A 50 25.63 -2.51 -19.71
CA ASP A 50 27.03 -2.11 -19.83
C ASP A 50 27.39 -0.95 -18.89
N ARG A 51 26.48 0.02 -18.74
CA ARG A 51 26.64 1.12 -17.78
C ARG A 51 26.69 0.60 -16.34
N CYS A 52 25.78 -0.28 -15.97
CA CYS A 52 25.75 -0.87 -14.63
C CYS A 52 27.01 -1.71 -14.38
N GLN A 53 27.47 -2.47 -15.38
CA GLN A 53 28.67 -3.29 -15.28
C GLN A 53 29.94 -2.42 -15.10
N ARG A 54 30.02 -1.25 -15.75
CA ARG A 54 31.10 -0.28 -15.48
C ARG A 54 31.11 0.20 -14.03
N LEU A 55 29.94 0.57 -13.48
CA LEU A 55 29.81 0.99 -12.08
C LEU A 55 30.23 -0.11 -11.10
N ILE A 56 29.84 -1.36 -11.38
CA ILE A 56 30.24 -2.52 -10.56
C ILE A 56 31.75 -2.71 -10.59
N ARG A 57 32.37 -2.71 -11.78
CA ARG A 57 33.84 -2.88 -11.91
C ARG A 57 34.60 -1.78 -11.17
N GLU A 58 34.12 -0.53 -11.27
CA GLU A 58 34.73 0.62 -10.62
C GLU A 58 34.66 0.55 -9.09
N HIS A 59 33.51 0.16 -8.53
CA HIS A 59 33.25 0.25 -7.09
C HIS A 59 33.49 -1.07 -6.33
N MET A 60 33.47 -2.20 -7.02
CA MET A 60 33.54 -3.54 -6.42
C MET A 60 34.61 -4.44 -7.05
N GLY A 61 35.26 -3.99 -8.14
CA GLY A 61 36.25 -4.77 -8.88
C GLY A 61 35.66 -5.72 -9.93
N SER A 62 36.49 -6.08 -10.91
CA SER A 62 36.10 -6.93 -12.05
C SER A 62 35.68 -8.35 -11.67
N ASP A 63 36.20 -8.87 -10.56
CA ASP A 63 35.92 -10.23 -10.11
C ASP A 63 34.75 -10.32 -9.12
N SER A 64 34.04 -9.21 -8.88
CA SER A 64 32.91 -9.18 -7.94
C SER A 64 31.82 -10.18 -8.33
N VAL A 65 31.24 -10.85 -7.33
CA VAL A 65 30.13 -11.81 -7.54
C VAL A 65 28.94 -11.11 -8.21
N VAL A 66 28.65 -9.87 -7.81
CA VAL A 66 27.59 -9.04 -8.40
C VAL A 66 27.82 -8.82 -9.90
N GLY A 67 29.06 -8.53 -10.32
CA GLY A 67 29.40 -8.35 -11.72
C GLY A 67 29.27 -9.64 -12.52
N GLN A 68 29.74 -10.77 -11.97
CA GLN A 68 29.60 -12.08 -12.61
C GLN A 68 28.13 -12.52 -12.74
N CYS A 69 27.29 -12.17 -11.76
CA CYS A 69 25.86 -12.42 -11.83
C CYS A 69 25.22 -11.60 -12.94
N LEU A 70 25.56 -10.30 -13.06
CA LEU A 70 24.99 -9.44 -14.08
C LEU A 70 25.35 -9.91 -15.49
N ASP A 71 26.59 -10.34 -15.72
CA ASP A 71 27.03 -10.94 -16.99
C ASP A 71 26.25 -12.23 -17.33
N ALA A 72 25.77 -12.96 -16.31
CA ALA A 72 24.92 -14.14 -16.48
C ALA A 72 23.42 -13.83 -16.59
N GLY A 73 23.02 -12.55 -16.62
CA GLY A 73 21.63 -12.11 -16.69
C GLY A 73 20.89 -12.16 -15.34
N VAL A 74 21.63 -12.11 -14.22
CA VAL A 74 21.09 -12.19 -12.85
C VAL A 74 21.46 -10.94 -12.07
N VAL A 75 20.47 -10.27 -11.47
CA VAL A 75 20.75 -9.15 -10.54
C VAL A 75 20.78 -9.67 -9.10
N VAL A 76 21.83 -9.34 -8.35
CA VAL A 76 21.89 -9.53 -6.89
C VAL A 76 21.80 -8.17 -6.21
N HIS A 77 20.81 -7.94 -5.35
CA HIS A 77 20.57 -6.66 -4.67
C HIS A 77 20.42 -6.79 -3.16
N HIS A 78 21.17 -5.99 -2.41
CA HIS A 78 21.01 -5.84 -0.97
C HIS A 78 21.52 -4.47 -0.48
N GLY A 79 21.12 -4.06 0.72
CA GLY A 79 21.44 -2.74 1.28
C GLY A 79 22.93 -2.45 1.49
N SER A 80 23.79 -3.47 1.59
CA SER A 80 25.25 -3.26 1.75
C SER A 80 26.00 -2.89 0.47
N LEU A 81 25.35 -2.93 -0.70
CA LEU A 81 26.01 -2.58 -1.97
C LEU A 81 26.30 -1.07 -2.03
N PRO A 82 27.42 -0.65 -2.66
CA PRO A 82 27.70 0.77 -2.90
C PRO A 82 26.52 1.48 -3.57
N GLN A 83 26.21 2.70 -3.14
CA GLN A 83 25.03 3.43 -3.62
C GLN A 83 24.98 3.58 -5.15
N PRO A 84 26.09 3.91 -5.87
CA PRO A 84 26.07 3.98 -7.33
C PRO A 84 25.72 2.64 -7.99
N VAL A 85 26.20 1.53 -7.42
CA VAL A 85 25.91 0.16 -7.88
C VAL A 85 24.44 -0.19 -7.63
N ARG A 86 23.90 0.09 -6.43
CA ARG A 86 22.47 -0.16 -6.14
C ARG A 86 21.56 0.58 -7.12
N LEU A 87 21.79 1.87 -7.31
CA LEU A 87 20.97 2.68 -8.21
C LEU A 87 21.06 2.21 -9.67
N GLY A 88 22.24 1.74 -10.10
CA GLY A 88 22.43 1.11 -11.41
C GLY A 88 21.61 -0.18 -11.55
N LEU A 89 21.73 -1.10 -10.59
CA LEU A 89 20.98 -2.36 -10.58
C LEU A 89 19.47 -2.15 -10.51
N GLU A 90 19.01 -1.18 -9.72
CA GLU A 90 17.59 -0.81 -9.64
C GLU A 90 17.07 -0.30 -10.98
N ARG A 91 17.89 0.42 -11.76
CA ARG A 91 17.53 0.87 -13.10
C ARG A 91 17.48 -0.28 -14.10
N VAL A 92 18.45 -1.20 -14.07
CA VAL A 92 18.46 -2.44 -14.86
C VAL A 92 17.16 -3.25 -14.62
N VAL A 93 16.80 -3.44 -13.35
CA VAL A 93 15.56 -4.15 -12.97
C VAL A 93 14.31 -3.39 -13.42
N ARG A 94 14.25 -2.07 -13.19
CA ARG A 94 13.09 -1.24 -13.57
C ARG A 94 12.84 -1.24 -15.08
N ARG A 95 13.90 -1.31 -15.89
CA ARG A 95 13.82 -1.42 -17.36
C ARG A 95 13.43 -2.81 -17.85
N GLY A 96 13.42 -3.83 -16.98
CA GLY A 96 13.13 -5.21 -17.36
C GLY A 96 14.27 -5.89 -18.12
N ALA A 97 15.49 -5.36 -18.01
CA ALA A 97 16.67 -5.84 -18.76
C ALA A 97 17.07 -7.27 -18.39
N VAL A 98 16.72 -7.73 -17.18
CA VAL A 98 16.96 -9.08 -16.67
C VAL A 98 15.65 -9.77 -16.31
N ARG A 99 15.66 -11.11 -16.32
CA ARG A 99 14.49 -11.92 -15.93
C ARG A 99 14.59 -12.51 -14.53
N LEU A 100 15.77 -12.54 -13.91
CA LEU A 100 16.02 -13.10 -12.59
C LEU A 100 16.68 -12.08 -11.65
N VAL A 101 16.09 -11.90 -10.48
CA VAL A 101 16.59 -11.00 -9.43
C VAL A 101 16.68 -11.75 -8.11
N VAL A 102 17.79 -11.61 -7.38
CA VAL A 102 18.00 -12.12 -6.04
C VAL A 102 18.11 -10.92 -5.11
N ALA A 103 17.15 -10.74 -4.20
CA ALA A 103 17.07 -9.49 -3.42
C ALA A 103 16.59 -9.66 -1.97
N THR A 104 16.95 -8.70 -1.12
CA THR A 104 16.36 -8.51 0.22
C THR A 104 15.17 -7.55 0.20
N THR A 105 14.52 -7.31 1.35
CA THR A 105 13.31 -6.46 1.50
C THR A 105 13.49 -5.05 0.92
N THR A 106 14.71 -4.53 0.94
CA THR A 106 15.07 -3.17 0.49
C THR A 106 14.77 -2.90 -0.98
N LEU A 107 14.78 -3.91 -1.85
CA LEU A 107 14.43 -3.69 -3.26
C LEU A 107 12.92 -3.48 -3.45
N ALA A 108 12.11 -4.18 -2.67
CA ALA A 108 10.65 -4.13 -2.76
C ALA A 108 10.08 -2.79 -2.28
N GLN A 109 10.74 -2.09 -1.36
CA GLN A 109 10.26 -0.80 -0.85
C GLN A 109 10.55 0.37 -1.82
N GLY A 110 11.54 0.27 -2.72
CA GLY A 110 12.08 1.43 -3.45
C GLY A 110 11.80 1.49 -4.96
N VAL A 111 11.30 0.43 -5.60
CA VAL A 111 11.23 0.38 -7.08
C VAL A 111 9.97 -0.31 -7.57
N ASN A 112 9.14 0.38 -8.36
CA ASN A 112 7.93 -0.20 -8.96
C ASN A 112 8.28 -1.02 -10.23
N PHE A 113 8.39 -2.34 -10.14
CA PHE A 113 8.63 -3.24 -11.29
C PHE A 113 7.73 -4.48 -11.26
N PRO A 114 7.38 -5.07 -12.41
CA PRO A 114 6.49 -6.23 -12.50
C PRO A 114 7.20 -7.54 -12.13
N ILE A 115 6.77 -8.19 -11.06
CA ILE A 115 7.23 -9.53 -10.67
C ILE A 115 6.14 -10.53 -11.01
N ARG A 116 6.49 -11.61 -11.72
CA ARG A 116 5.56 -12.71 -12.00
C ARG A 116 5.63 -13.76 -10.90
N THR A 117 6.85 -14.11 -10.49
CA THR A 117 7.11 -15.15 -9.50
C THR A 117 8.03 -14.61 -8.43
N VAL A 118 7.63 -14.73 -7.16
CA VAL A 118 8.45 -14.49 -5.98
C VAL A 118 8.79 -15.85 -5.36
N ILE A 119 10.08 -16.15 -5.20
CA ILE A 119 10.57 -17.34 -4.51
C ILE A 119 11.10 -16.89 -3.14
N VAL A 120 10.39 -17.22 -2.08
CA VAL A 120 10.75 -16.91 -0.70
C VAL A 120 11.69 -18.00 -0.18
N HIS A 121 12.98 -17.70 -0.10
CA HIS A 121 13.96 -18.66 0.41
C HIS A 121 13.87 -18.83 1.94
N SER A 122 13.68 -17.73 2.67
CA SER A 122 13.52 -17.75 4.13
C SER A 122 12.87 -16.46 4.63
N LEU A 123 12.04 -16.58 5.67
CA LEU A 123 11.47 -15.46 6.42
C LEU A 123 12.28 -15.08 7.67
N ASP A 124 13.40 -15.76 7.93
CA ASP A 124 14.21 -15.57 9.14
C ASP A 124 15.38 -14.60 8.91
N HIS A 125 15.34 -13.45 9.56
CA HIS A 125 16.44 -12.47 9.57
C HIS A 125 17.64 -12.94 10.42
N GLY A 126 17.44 -13.96 11.26
CA GLY A 126 18.40 -14.46 12.23
C GLY A 126 18.18 -13.90 13.63
N GLN A 127 18.78 -14.55 14.63
CA GLN A 127 18.66 -14.20 16.05
C GLN A 127 17.21 -14.17 16.59
N GLY A 128 16.28 -14.85 15.93
CA GLY A 128 14.86 -14.92 16.33
C GLY A 128 13.97 -13.86 15.67
N GLU A 129 14.53 -12.94 14.89
CA GLU A 129 13.79 -11.92 14.15
C GLU A 129 13.26 -12.45 12.81
N ARG A 130 12.03 -12.08 12.47
CA ARG A 130 11.35 -12.54 11.25
C ARG A 130 10.89 -11.36 10.39
N VAL A 131 10.77 -11.63 9.10
CA VAL A 131 10.12 -10.71 8.15
C VAL A 131 8.69 -10.47 8.66
N SER A 132 8.34 -9.19 8.84
CA SER A 132 6.99 -8.82 9.29
C SER A 132 5.94 -9.20 8.24
N PRO A 133 4.67 -9.49 8.62
CA PRO A 133 3.60 -9.73 7.65
C PRO A 133 3.46 -8.58 6.64
N MET A 134 3.67 -7.34 7.09
CA MET A 134 3.64 -6.16 6.23
C MET A 134 4.76 -6.18 5.19
N ASP A 135 6.01 -6.44 5.58
CA ASP A 135 7.14 -6.54 4.65
C ASP A 135 6.98 -7.72 3.68
N PHE A 136 6.46 -8.84 4.19
CA PHE A 136 6.15 -10.01 3.37
C PHE A 136 5.14 -9.67 2.26
N TRP A 137 4.03 -9.02 2.60
CA TRP A 137 3.01 -8.63 1.62
C TRP A 137 3.44 -7.47 0.73
N ASN A 138 4.31 -6.56 1.21
CA ASN A 138 4.93 -5.53 0.35
C ASN A 138 5.76 -6.14 -0.78
N ILE A 139 6.33 -7.33 -0.56
CA ILE A 139 7.09 -8.10 -1.54
C ILE A 139 6.16 -8.98 -2.39
N CYS A 140 5.37 -9.82 -1.74
CA CYS A 140 4.57 -10.85 -2.39
C CYS A 140 3.35 -10.28 -3.11
N GLY A 141 2.78 -9.17 -2.60
CA GLY A 141 1.68 -8.45 -3.26
C GLY A 141 2.08 -7.78 -4.58
N ARG A 142 3.38 -7.83 -4.95
CA ARG A 142 3.88 -7.41 -6.27
C ARG A 142 3.97 -8.57 -7.27
N ALA A 143 3.71 -9.80 -6.80
CA ALA A 143 3.65 -10.99 -7.65
C ALA A 143 2.30 -11.04 -8.37
N GLY A 144 2.33 -11.03 -9.69
CA GLY A 144 1.13 -10.94 -10.51
C GLY A 144 0.60 -9.51 -10.55
N ARG A 145 0.39 -8.98 -11.76
CA ARG A 145 -0.31 -7.73 -11.96
C ARG A 145 -1.56 -8.01 -12.77
N GLY A 146 -2.70 -7.49 -12.30
CA GLY A 146 -3.91 -7.41 -13.10
C GLY A 146 -3.58 -6.81 -14.48
N MET A 147 -4.20 -7.35 -15.53
CA MET A 147 -4.06 -6.95 -16.93
C MET A 147 -2.73 -7.32 -17.65
N LYS A 148 -1.73 -7.95 -17.00
CA LYS A 148 -0.46 -8.33 -17.68
C LYS A 148 0.00 -9.77 -17.46
N GLU A 149 -0.35 -10.38 -16.34
CA GLU A 149 0.06 -11.74 -15.98
C GLU A 149 -1.18 -12.51 -15.50
N ASN A 150 -1.40 -13.71 -16.03
CA ASN A 150 -2.60 -14.52 -15.72
C ASN A 150 -2.55 -15.17 -14.33
N GLU A 151 -1.37 -15.21 -13.70
CA GLU A 151 -1.14 -15.73 -12.35
C GLU A 151 0.11 -15.04 -11.76
N GLY A 152 0.02 -14.63 -10.48
CA GLY A 152 1.17 -14.27 -9.65
C GLY A 152 1.57 -15.45 -8.76
N GLN A 153 2.84 -15.81 -8.72
CA GLN A 153 3.30 -16.97 -7.96
C GLN A 153 4.15 -16.56 -6.77
N VAL A 154 3.84 -17.11 -5.60
CA VAL A 154 4.68 -17.02 -4.40
C VAL A 154 5.07 -18.43 -3.99
N LEU A 155 6.34 -18.78 -4.21
CA LEU A 155 6.88 -20.10 -3.94
C LEU A 155 7.75 -20.05 -2.68
N PHE A 156 7.49 -20.91 -1.70
CA PHE A 156 8.33 -21.01 -0.51
C PHE A 156 9.36 -22.13 -0.66
N PHE A 157 10.62 -21.83 -0.38
CA PHE A 157 11.65 -22.86 -0.25
C PHE A 157 11.51 -23.54 1.12
N VAL A 158 11.13 -24.81 1.12
CA VAL A 158 11.04 -25.62 2.34
C VAL A 158 12.30 -26.48 2.43
N ASN A 159 13.17 -26.18 3.39
CA ASN A 159 14.32 -27.01 3.71
C ASN A 159 14.01 -27.89 4.93
N ASP A 160 13.80 -29.19 4.71
CA ASP A 160 13.58 -30.16 5.79
C ASP A 160 14.88 -30.65 6.46
N SER A 161 16.06 -30.32 5.93
CA SER A 161 17.35 -30.65 6.56
C SER A 161 17.53 -29.97 7.93
N PHE A 162 16.66 -29.01 8.30
CA PHE A 162 16.65 -28.42 9.63
C PHE A 162 16.12 -29.38 10.71
N LYS A 163 15.25 -30.35 10.36
CA LYS A 163 14.87 -31.45 11.27
C LYS A 163 16.09 -32.29 11.64
N GLU A 164 16.89 -32.67 10.64
CA GLU A 164 18.10 -33.47 10.86
C GLU A 164 19.17 -32.68 11.63
N TRP A 165 19.30 -31.37 11.40
CA TRP A 165 20.27 -30.51 12.07
C TRP A 165 19.94 -30.24 13.56
N GLU A 166 18.66 -30.07 13.94
CA GLU A 166 18.27 -29.89 15.35
C GLU A 166 18.32 -31.19 16.15
N GLU A 167 18.00 -32.34 15.56
CA GLU A 167 18.21 -33.65 16.18
C GLU A 167 19.70 -33.95 16.40
N THR A 168 20.56 -33.30 15.60
CA THR A 168 22.02 -33.41 15.69
C THR A 168 22.72 -32.11 16.11
N LYS A 169 22.44 -31.58 17.32
CA LYS A 169 23.42 -31.38 18.43
C LYS A 169 23.18 -30.16 19.34
N THR A 170 23.10 -30.44 20.64
CA THR A 170 24.14 -30.04 21.62
C THR A 170 24.07 -30.98 22.84
N PRO A 171 25.20 -31.31 23.51
CA PRO A 171 25.20 -32.10 24.76
C PRO A 171 24.36 -31.49 25.89
N ALA A 172 24.16 -30.16 25.87
CA ALA A 172 23.30 -29.44 26.79
C ALA A 172 21.80 -29.73 26.57
N PHE A 173 21.37 -29.92 25.32
CA PHE A 173 19.98 -30.21 24.98
C PHE A 173 19.55 -31.64 25.38
N ARG A 174 20.47 -32.61 25.29
CA ARG A 174 20.22 -34.00 25.75
C ARG A 174 20.00 -34.12 27.25
N ARG A 175 20.52 -33.18 28.05
CA ARG A 175 20.43 -33.19 29.52
C ARG A 175 19.14 -32.57 30.07
N GLN A 176 18.30 -31.97 29.22
CA GLN A 176 17.04 -31.37 29.67
C GLN A 176 15.96 -32.45 29.90
N PRO A 177 15.11 -32.29 30.92
CA PRO A 177 14.03 -33.24 31.20
C PRO A 177 12.99 -33.24 30.08
N ASP A 178 12.37 -34.40 29.83
CA ASP A 178 11.46 -34.58 28.69
C ASP A 178 10.23 -33.67 28.74
N GLY A 179 9.80 -33.25 29.93
CA GLY A 179 8.74 -32.25 30.10
C GLY A 179 9.14 -30.86 29.57
N TRP A 180 10.40 -30.44 29.73
CA TRP A 180 10.90 -29.18 29.19
C TRP A 180 10.96 -29.23 27.65
N LYS A 181 11.41 -30.36 27.09
CA LYS A 181 11.43 -30.58 25.64
C LYS A 181 10.01 -30.54 25.07
N ARG A 182 9.06 -31.26 25.70
CA ARG A 182 7.63 -31.26 25.32
C ARG A 182 7.03 -29.86 25.37
N SER A 183 7.29 -29.11 26.43
CA SER A 183 6.76 -27.75 26.58
C SER A 183 7.33 -26.78 25.55
N LYS A 184 8.62 -26.90 25.18
CA LYS A 184 9.23 -26.16 24.06
C LYS A 184 8.64 -26.57 22.70
N TRP A 185 8.39 -27.87 22.50
CA TRP A 185 7.73 -28.42 21.31
C TRP A 185 6.26 -27.97 21.19
N GLU A 186 5.55 -27.88 22.30
CA GLU A 186 4.15 -27.43 22.39
C GLU A 186 4.04 -25.91 22.21
N ALA A 187 4.95 -25.13 22.80
CA ALA A 187 5.09 -23.70 22.53
C ALA A 187 5.41 -23.44 21.05
N TRP A 188 6.28 -24.25 20.44
CA TRP A 188 6.58 -24.20 19.01
C TRP A 188 5.36 -24.57 18.13
N ARG A 189 4.56 -25.57 18.53
CA ARG A 189 3.28 -25.90 17.86
C ARG A 189 2.26 -24.76 17.94
N GLY A 190 2.22 -24.04 19.06
CA GLY A 190 1.25 -22.97 19.32
C GLY A 190 1.47 -21.70 18.52
N GLU A 191 2.72 -21.26 18.34
CA GLU A 191 3.04 -19.97 17.68
C GLU A 191 3.48 -20.08 16.22
N GLN A 192 4.00 -21.24 15.78
CA GLN A 192 4.53 -21.39 14.42
C GLN A 192 4.15 -22.71 13.74
N GLY A 193 3.62 -23.67 14.50
CA GLY A 193 3.30 -25.00 14.03
C GLY A 193 2.08 -25.07 13.11
N ARG A 194 1.06 -24.22 13.25
CA ARG A 194 -0.16 -24.37 12.42
C ARG A 194 0.08 -24.01 10.95
N ALA A 195 0.71 -22.87 10.67
CA ALA A 195 1.01 -22.47 9.30
C ALA A 195 2.15 -23.29 8.66
N ARG A 196 3.04 -23.90 9.46
CA ARG A 196 4.14 -24.72 8.93
C ARG A 196 3.78 -26.21 8.88
N SER A 197 3.06 -26.75 9.86
CA SER A 197 2.66 -28.16 9.87
C SER A 197 1.53 -28.44 8.90
N VAL A 198 0.56 -27.53 8.70
CA VAL A 198 -0.48 -27.74 7.66
C VAL A 198 0.14 -27.81 6.26
N TYR A 199 1.20 -27.04 6.00
CA TYR A 199 1.88 -27.02 4.69
C TYR A 199 3.00 -28.07 4.54
N VAL A 200 3.69 -28.45 5.63
CA VAL A 200 4.80 -29.42 5.61
C VAL A 200 4.34 -30.86 5.86
N SER A 201 3.25 -31.11 6.61
CA SER A 201 2.80 -32.48 6.91
C SER A 201 1.89 -33.08 5.85
N ALA A 202 1.34 -32.29 4.92
CA ALA A 202 0.39 -32.77 3.90
C ALA A 202 1.07 -33.35 2.65
N TYR A 203 2.32 -32.97 2.35
CA TYR A 203 2.97 -33.31 1.07
C TYR A 203 4.37 -33.88 1.30
N GLY A 204 4.44 -35.20 1.50
CA GLY A 204 5.68 -35.97 1.69
C GLY A 204 6.58 -36.10 0.45
N ASN A 205 6.36 -35.30 -0.60
CA ASN A 205 7.22 -35.23 -1.80
C ASN A 205 7.31 -33.77 -2.27
N TYR A 206 8.53 -33.22 -2.37
CA TYR A 206 8.80 -31.83 -2.76
C TYR A 206 8.69 -31.64 -4.28
N GLU A 207 7.48 -31.72 -4.82
CA GLU A 207 7.17 -31.19 -6.15
C GLU A 207 6.59 -29.78 -5.99
N VAL A 208 7.08 -28.82 -6.78
CA VAL A 208 6.39 -27.54 -6.95
C VAL A 208 4.98 -27.88 -7.44
N GLN A 209 3.92 -27.48 -6.73
CA GLN A 209 2.53 -27.77 -7.11
C GLN A 209 1.75 -26.47 -7.21
N SER A 210 1.06 -26.27 -8.34
CA SER A 210 0.18 -25.12 -8.54
C SER A 210 -1.02 -25.20 -7.59
N ALA A 211 -1.32 -24.10 -6.89
CA ALA A 211 -2.50 -23.98 -6.04
C ALA A 211 -3.80 -24.14 -6.86
N LEU A 212 -3.84 -23.58 -8.07
CA LEU A 212 -4.95 -23.76 -8.99
C LEU A 212 -5.11 -25.23 -9.41
N LEU A 213 -4.01 -25.94 -9.68
CA LEU A 213 -4.07 -27.38 -9.96
C LEU A 213 -4.60 -28.17 -8.76
N SER A 214 -4.17 -27.82 -7.54
CA SER A 214 -4.69 -28.44 -6.32
C SER A 214 -6.19 -28.21 -6.15
N LEU A 215 -6.66 -26.99 -6.42
CA LEU A 215 -8.08 -26.64 -6.37
C LEU A 215 -8.90 -27.43 -7.41
N LEU A 216 -8.44 -27.47 -8.66
CA LEU A 216 -9.06 -28.26 -9.74
C LEU A 216 -9.13 -29.75 -9.37
N ARG A 217 -8.03 -30.32 -8.88
CA ARG A 217 -7.99 -31.73 -8.44
C ARG A 217 -8.95 -31.96 -7.30
N LYS A 218 -9.03 -31.06 -6.32
CA LYS A 218 -9.95 -31.19 -5.20
C LYS A 218 -11.41 -31.23 -5.64
N VAL A 219 -11.81 -30.36 -6.56
CA VAL A 219 -13.18 -30.37 -7.14
C VAL A 219 -13.46 -31.70 -7.85
N VAL A 220 -12.50 -32.20 -8.65
CA VAL A 220 -12.64 -33.49 -9.34
C VAL A 220 -12.66 -34.66 -8.37
N ASP A 221 -11.88 -34.62 -7.29
CA ASP A 221 -11.81 -35.68 -6.29
C ASP A 221 -13.11 -35.76 -5.47
N LEU A 222 -13.71 -34.63 -5.11
CA LEU A 222 -15.05 -34.60 -4.48
C LEU A 222 -16.13 -35.16 -5.41
N TRP A 223 -16.05 -34.89 -6.72
CA TRP A 223 -16.94 -35.50 -7.72
C TRP A 223 -16.74 -37.01 -7.82
N ARG A 224 -15.49 -37.49 -7.78
CA ARG A 224 -15.15 -38.92 -7.87
C ARG A 224 -15.76 -39.76 -6.77
N MET A 225 -15.99 -39.18 -5.59
CA MET A 225 -16.58 -39.89 -4.46
C MET A 225 -18.00 -40.40 -4.74
N THR A 226 -18.76 -39.69 -5.57
CA THR A 226 -20.12 -40.06 -6.00
C THR A 226 -20.14 -40.62 -7.43
N HIS A 227 -19.19 -40.22 -8.28
CA HIS A 227 -19.08 -40.62 -9.69
C HIS A 227 -17.67 -41.14 -10.02
N PRO A 228 -17.34 -42.42 -9.70
CA PRO A 228 -15.98 -42.96 -9.83
C PRO A 228 -15.40 -42.90 -11.25
N ALA A 229 -16.24 -43.07 -12.28
CA ALA A 229 -15.89 -42.85 -13.67
C ALA A 229 -16.20 -41.40 -14.03
N VAL A 230 -15.25 -40.49 -13.82
CA VAL A 230 -15.44 -39.05 -14.06
C VAL A 230 -15.74 -38.78 -15.54
N GLN A 231 -17.02 -38.61 -15.85
CA GLN A 231 -17.46 -38.06 -17.13
C GLN A 231 -17.38 -36.53 -17.04
N VAL A 232 -16.49 -35.94 -17.85
CA VAL A 232 -16.24 -34.49 -17.81
C VAL A 232 -17.50 -33.70 -18.17
N ASP A 233 -18.32 -34.22 -19.08
CA ASP A 233 -19.59 -33.60 -19.51
C ASP A 233 -20.54 -33.46 -18.31
N GLU A 234 -20.79 -34.55 -17.58
CA GLU A 234 -21.68 -34.57 -16.41
C GLU A 234 -21.18 -33.65 -15.29
N LEU A 235 -19.85 -33.65 -15.03
CA LEU A 235 -19.23 -32.74 -14.06
C LEU A 235 -19.44 -31.27 -14.47
N CYS A 236 -19.19 -30.95 -15.74
CA CYS A 236 -19.37 -29.59 -16.25
C CYS A 236 -20.83 -29.15 -16.17
N ASP A 237 -21.78 -30.04 -16.50
CA ASP A 237 -23.21 -29.75 -16.39
C ASP A 237 -23.63 -29.50 -14.94
N ALA A 238 -23.12 -30.30 -13.99
CA ALA A 238 -23.38 -30.10 -12.57
C ALA A 238 -22.83 -28.74 -12.07
N LEU A 239 -21.59 -28.40 -12.46
CA LEU A 239 -20.96 -27.14 -12.10
C LEU A 239 -21.64 -25.92 -12.74
N ALA A 240 -22.05 -26.01 -14.00
CA ALA A 240 -22.75 -24.94 -14.72
C ALA A 240 -24.12 -24.64 -14.09
N ASN A 241 -24.82 -25.68 -13.62
CA ASN A 241 -26.15 -25.59 -13.04
C ASN A 241 -26.16 -25.55 -11.50
N HIS A 242 -24.99 -25.40 -10.86
CA HIS A 242 -24.85 -25.36 -9.39
C HIS A 242 -25.46 -26.57 -8.64
N LYS A 243 -25.36 -27.77 -9.21
CA LYS A 243 -25.86 -29.03 -8.61
C LYS A 243 -24.82 -29.62 -7.65
N LEU A 244 -24.58 -28.92 -6.54
CA LEU A 244 -23.52 -29.29 -5.57
C LEU A 244 -23.87 -30.53 -4.74
N ASP A 245 -25.15 -30.88 -4.64
CA ASP A 245 -25.67 -32.08 -3.99
C ASP A 245 -25.19 -33.39 -4.64
N LEU A 246 -24.71 -33.31 -5.89
CA LEU A 246 -24.14 -34.44 -6.62
C LEU A 246 -22.68 -34.75 -6.23
N PHE A 247 -22.02 -33.89 -5.45
CA PHE A 247 -20.64 -34.08 -5.03
C PHE A 247 -20.55 -34.84 -3.70
N GLY A 248 -19.44 -35.55 -3.47
CA GLY A 248 -19.16 -36.17 -2.19
C GLY A 248 -18.86 -35.15 -1.09
N VAL A 249 -19.11 -35.56 0.16
CA VAL A 249 -18.77 -34.76 1.35
C VAL A 249 -17.49 -35.31 1.95
N GLU A 250 -16.54 -34.43 2.25
CA GLU A 250 -15.30 -34.74 2.95
C GLU A 250 -15.19 -33.87 4.20
N ASP A 251 -14.82 -34.47 5.33
CA ASP A 251 -14.73 -33.75 6.61
C ASP A 251 -13.76 -32.57 6.52
N GLY A 252 -14.25 -31.39 6.93
CA GLY A 252 -13.48 -30.16 6.92
C GLY A 252 -13.32 -29.49 5.54
N VAL A 253 -14.03 -29.98 4.52
CA VAL A 253 -14.03 -29.39 3.17
C VAL A 253 -15.38 -28.74 2.87
N ASP A 254 -15.36 -27.43 2.63
CA ASP A 254 -16.52 -26.68 2.14
C ASP A 254 -16.40 -26.49 0.62
N LEU A 255 -17.18 -27.26 -0.14
CA LEU A 255 -17.18 -27.20 -1.60
C LEU A 255 -17.64 -25.84 -2.12
N GLU A 256 -18.61 -25.21 -1.47
CA GLU A 256 -19.14 -23.91 -1.90
C GLU A 256 -18.05 -22.84 -1.76
N ASN A 257 -17.31 -22.86 -0.65
CA ASN A 257 -16.18 -21.96 -0.45
C ASN A 257 -15.02 -22.22 -1.44
N LEU A 258 -14.72 -23.49 -1.73
CA LEU A 258 -13.74 -23.86 -2.75
C LEU A 258 -14.12 -23.31 -4.13
N LEU A 259 -15.40 -23.48 -4.52
CA LEU A 259 -15.91 -22.97 -5.79
C LEU A 259 -15.95 -21.43 -5.81
N SER A 260 -16.28 -20.78 -4.70
CA SER A 260 -16.23 -19.31 -4.57
C SER A 260 -14.82 -18.76 -4.83
N THR A 261 -13.78 -19.46 -4.35
CA THR A 261 -12.37 -19.13 -4.67
C THR A 261 -12.07 -19.33 -6.16
N PHE A 262 -12.54 -20.45 -6.72
CA PHE A 262 -12.37 -20.77 -8.14
C PHE A 262 -13.07 -19.74 -9.05
N ASP A 263 -14.23 -19.27 -8.65
CA ASP A 263 -15.02 -18.28 -9.36
C ASP A 263 -14.32 -16.92 -9.38
N GLY A 264 -13.69 -16.51 -8.27
CA GLY A 264 -12.85 -15.30 -8.24
C GLY A 264 -11.71 -15.35 -9.26
N LEU A 265 -11.04 -16.51 -9.41
CA LEU A 265 -10.04 -16.72 -10.45
C LEU A 265 -10.64 -16.69 -11.86
N THR A 266 -11.83 -17.28 -12.02
CA THR A 266 -12.55 -17.30 -13.31
C THR A 266 -12.91 -15.87 -13.76
N LEU A 267 -13.41 -15.04 -12.84
CA LEU A 267 -13.68 -13.62 -13.09
C LEU A 267 -12.40 -12.85 -13.45
N ALA A 268 -11.29 -13.13 -12.76
CA ALA A 268 -10.01 -12.50 -13.06
C ALA A 268 -9.46 -12.85 -14.45
N LEU A 269 -9.62 -14.10 -14.89
CA LEU A 269 -9.18 -14.55 -16.21
C LEU A 269 -10.03 -13.99 -17.35
N THR A 270 -11.30 -13.68 -17.06
CA THR A 270 -12.28 -13.22 -18.05
C THR A 270 -12.51 -11.71 -17.99
N GLU A 271 -11.75 -10.99 -17.16
CA GLU A 271 -11.78 -9.53 -17.09
C GLU A 271 -11.46 -8.93 -18.48
N GLY A 272 -12.39 -8.15 -19.03
CA GLY A 272 -12.24 -7.51 -20.34
C GLY A 272 -12.68 -8.37 -21.54
N VAL A 273 -13.14 -9.60 -21.32
CA VAL A 273 -13.82 -10.40 -22.35
C VAL A 273 -15.29 -10.02 -22.37
N ASP A 274 -15.67 -9.19 -23.35
CA ASP A 274 -17.04 -8.71 -23.53
C ASP A 274 -17.88 -9.75 -24.28
N ALA A 275 -18.10 -10.90 -23.65
CA ALA A 275 -18.89 -11.99 -24.20
C ALA A 275 -19.76 -12.66 -23.13
N ASP A 276 -21.03 -12.89 -23.46
CA ASP A 276 -21.99 -13.63 -22.62
C ASP A 276 -21.63 -15.12 -22.51
N GLU A 277 -20.87 -15.63 -23.47
CA GLU A 277 -20.29 -16.97 -23.47
C GLU A 277 -18.82 -16.91 -23.87
N VAL A 278 -17.96 -17.49 -23.03
CA VAL A 278 -16.55 -17.65 -23.34
C VAL A 278 -16.29 -19.11 -23.75
N PRO A 279 -15.78 -19.35 -24.98
CA PRO A 279 -15.47 -20.69 -25.43
C PRO A 279 -14.35 -21.32 -24.58
N PRO A 280 -14.40 -22.63 -24.28
CA PRO A 280 -13.34 -23.32 -23.53
C PRO A 280 -11.93 -23.12 -24.11
N GLU A 281 -11.83 -22.93 -25.42
CA GLU A 281 -10.58 -22.64 -26.14
C GLU A 281 -9.90 -21.37 -25.62
N LEU A 282 -10.67 -20.35 -25.21
CA LEU A 282 -10.08 -19.14 -24.63
C LEU A 282 -9.39 -19.45 -23.29
N PHE A 283 -9.96 -20.34 -22.47
CA PHE A 283 -9.31 -20.76 -21.23
C PHE A 283 -8.04 -21.57 -21.50
N GLU A 284 -7.97 -22.36 -22.58
CA GLU A 284 -6.72 -23.02 -22.97
C GLU A 284 -5.63 -22.01 -23.34
N ASP A 285 -5.98 -20.98 -24.10
CA ASP A 285 -5.05 -19.92 -24.49
C ASP A 285 -4.60 -19.08 -23.27
N LEU A 286 -5.54 -18.68 -22.42
CA LEU A 286 -5.26 -17.91 -21.20
C LEU A 286 -4.43 -18.72 -20.21
N LEU A 287 -4.78 -19.99 -19.98
CA LEU A 287 -4.11 -20.81 -18.98
C LEU A 287 -2.89 -21.54 -19.52
N GLY A 288 -2.64 -21.59 -20.83
CA GLY A 288 -1.59 -22.39 -21.45
C GLY A 288 -0.17 -22.13 -20.94
N ARG A 289 0.08 -20.94 -20.36
CA ARG A 289 1.35 -20.56 -19.72
C ARG A 289 1.30 -20.57 -18.19
N SER A 290 0.20 -20.99 -17.59
CA SER A 290 0.06 -21.13 -16.13
C SER A 290 0.82 -22.36 -15.64
N LEU A 291 1.27 -22.34 -14.39
CA LEU A 291 1.94 -23.50 -13.80
C LEU A 291 0.98 -24.69 -13.71
N ALA A 292 -0.31 -24.45 -13.48
CA ALA A 292 -1.34 -25.48 -13.48
C ALA A 292 -1.33 -26.27 -14.80
N PHE A 293 -1.40 -25.58 -15.94
CA PHE A 293 -1.47 -26.24 -17.26
C PHE A 293 -0.14 -26.88 -17.69
N LEU A 294 0.98 -26.30 -17.25
CA LEU A 294 2.29 -26.92 -17.44
C LEU A 294 2.44 -28.23 -16.65
N GLN A 295 1.73 -28.36 -15.52
CA GLN A 295 1.76 -29.54 -14.65
C GLN A 295 0.69 -30.59 -14.97
N LEU A 296 -0.33 -30.25 -15.76
CA LEU A 296 -1.27 -31.22 -16.34
C LEU A 296 -0.52 -32.09 -17.36
N ARG A 297 -0.71 -33.40 -17.28
CA ARG A 297 0.13 -34.42 -17.95
C ARG A 297 -0.33 -34.73 -19.38
N SER A 298 -1.56 -34.37 -19.74
CA SER A 298 -2.13 -34.66 -21.06
C SER A 298 -2.99 -33.51 -21.59
N ASP A 299 -3.16 -33.46 -22.90
CA ASP A 299 -4.08 -32.49 -23.55
C ASP A 299 -5.54 -32.75 -23.13
N GLN A 300 -5.89 -34.00 -22.82
CA GLN A 300 -7.22 -34.34 -22.30
C GLN A 300 -7.46 -33.70 -20.92
N GLU A 301 -6.46 -33.72 -20.04
CA GLU A 301 -6.54 -33.06 -18.73
C GLU A 301 -6.66 -31.54 -18.86
N ARG A 302 -5.92 -30.93 -19.81
CA ARG A 302 -6.00 -29.48 -20.09
C ARG A 302 -7.38 -29.09 -20.62
N ARG A 303 -7.91 -29.82 -21.60
CA ARG A 303 -9.29 -29.64 -22.10
C ARG A 303 -10.32 -29.77 -20.99
N ALA A 304 -10.19 -30.79 -20.14
CA ALA A 304 -11.10 -30.98 -19.02
C ALA A 304 -11.06 -29.78 -18.04
N ALA A 305 -9.87 -29.29 -17.70
CA ALA A 305 -9.71 -28.11 -16.85
C ALA A 305 -10.34 -26.86 -17.48
N SER A 306 -10.09 -26.59 -18.77
CA SER A 306 -10.70 -25.46 -19.48
C SER A 306 -12.22 -25.54 -19.54
N ARG A 307 -12.78 -26.74 -19.71
CA ARG A 307 -14.24 -26.95 -19.69
C ARG A 307 -14.84 -26.73 -18.30
N ILE A 308 -14.13 -27.10 -17.23
CA ILE A 308 -14.54 -26.77 -15.85
C ILE A 308 -14.59 -25.25 -15.66
N PHE A 309 -13.59 -24.50 -16.14
CA PHE A 309 -13.61 -23.04 -16.12
C PHE A 309 -14.80 -22.45 -16.90
N ALA A 310 -15.05 -22.95 -18.12
CA ALA A 310 -16.19 -22.52 -18.93
C ALA A 310 -17.53 -22.80 -18.24
N ALA A 311 -17.69 -23.99 -17.63
CA ALA A 311 -18.88 -24.34 -16.87
C ALA A 311 -19.09 -23.41 -15.66
N ARG A 312 -18.02 -23.07 -14.92
CA ARG A 312 -18.12 -22.10 -13.83
C ARG A 312 -18.46 -20.71 -14.32
N LEU A 313 -17.90 -20.26 -15.43
CA LEU A 313 -18.28 -18.98 -16.02
C LEU A 313 -19.75 -18.96 -16.47
N GLN A 314 -20.27 -20.05 -17.03
CA GLN A 314 -21.69 -20.18 -17.36
C GLN A 314 -22.56 -20.06 -16.10
N ASN A 315 -22.15 -20.70 -15.00
CA ASN A 315 -22.83 -20.54 -13.72
C ASN A 315 -22.81 -19.07 -13.24
N LEU A 316 -21.66 -18.41 -13.32
CA LEU A 316 -21.52 -17.01 -12.96
C LEU A 316 -22.38 -16.08 -13.82
N SER A 317 -22.41 -16.31 -15.12
CA SER A 317 -23.15 -15.46 -16.07
C SER A 317 -24.66 -15.65 -15.95
N SER A 318 -25.12 -16.85 -15.57
CA SER A 318 -26.55 -17.09 -15.27
C SER A 318 -27.00 -16.45 -13.94
N ARG A 319 -26.15 -16.45 -12.91
CA ARG A 319 -26.43 -15.79 -11.62
C ARG A 319 -26.30 -14.28 -11.69
N HIS A 320 -25.31 -13.79 -12.44
CA HIS A 320 -24.95 -12.38 -12.59
C HIS A 320 -24.87 -12.00 -14.07
N PRO A 321 -26.01 -11.76 -14.75
CA PRO A 321 -26.06 -11.57 -16.21
C PRO A 321 -25.31 -10.35 -16.72
N THR A 322 -25.21 -9.30 -15.91
CA THR A 322 -24.58 -8.05 -16.31
C THR A 322 -23.06 -8.12 -16.19
N ALA A 323 -22.34 -7.84 -17.30
CA ALA A 323 -20.88 -7.77 -17.30
C ALA A 323 -20.32 -6.75 -16.28
N ALA A 324 -21.00 -5.61 -16.10
CA ALA A 324 -20.64 -4.60 -15.12
C ALA A 324 -20.62 -5.13 -13.67
N THR A 325 -21.61 -5.95 -13.28
CA THR A 325 -21.65 -6.58 -11.95
C THR A 325 -20.49 -7.57 -11.78
N ARG A 326 -20.23 -8.40 -12.79
CA ARG A 326 -19.10 -9.35 -12.76
C ARG A 326 -17.74 -8.62 -12.66
N GLN A 327 -17.57 -7.53 -13.39
CA GLN A 327 -16.37 -6.67 -13.30
C GLN A 327 -16.26 -5.97 -11.95
N LEU A 328 -17.40 -5.56 -11.36
CA LEU A 328 -17.40 -5.01 -10.01
C LEU A 328 -16.91 -6.05 -9.00
N PHE A 329 -17.46 -7.26 -9.01
CA PHE A 329 -17.07 -8.34 -8.10
C PHE A 329 -15.58 -8.69 -8.21
N TYR A 330 -15.04 -8.73 -9.43
CA TYR A 330 -13.59 -8.86 -9.62
C TYR A 330 -12.81 -7.75 -8.92
N ARG A 331 -13.22 -6.47 -9.09
CA ARG A 331 -12.55 -5.31 -8.48
C ARG A 331 -12.60 -5.30 -6.96
N LEU A 332 -13.59 -5.96 -6.34
CA LEU A 332 -13.67 -6.09 -4.88
C LEU A 332 -12.55 -6.98 -4.32
N GLY A 333 -12.01 -7.90 -5.12
CA GLY A 333 -10.95 -8.82 -4.71
C GLY A 333 -11.38 -9.81 -3.61
N LEU A 334 -12.70 -10.06 -3.50
CA LEU A 334 -13.29 -11.00 -2.55
C LEU A 334 -13.74 -12.29 -3.25
N PRO A 335 -13.86 -13.40 -2.51
CA PRO A 335 -14.58 -14.58 -2.99
C PRO A 335 -16.01 -14.22 -3.40
N LEU A 336 -16.55 -14.89 -4.42
CA LEU A 336 -17.87 -14.60 -4.96
C LEU A 336 -18.96 -14.53 -3.88
N ARG A 337 -18.94 -15.47 -2.93
CA ARG A 337 -19.90 -15.54 -1.83
C ARG A 337 -19.94 -14.26 -1.00
N ASP A 338 -18.77 -13.68 -0.70
CA ASP A 338 -18.67 -12.43 0.04
C ASP A 338 -19.12 -11.24 -0.83
N CYS A 339 -18.79 -11.23 -2.13
CA CYS A 339 -19.32 -10.24 -3.08
C CYS A 339 -20.86 -10.24 -3.10
N GLU A 340 -21.49 -11.42 -3.13
CA GLU A 340 -22.95 -11.54 -3.13
C GLU A 340 -23.57 -11.11 -1.80
N ARG A 341 -22.90 -11.34 -0.66
CA ARG A 341 -23.32 -10.80 0.65
C ARG A 341 -23.28 -9.27 0.66
N VAL A 342 -22.23 -8.67 0.09
CA VAL A 342 -22.10 -7.22 -0.06
C VAL A 342 -23.20 -6.67 -0.97
N ASP A 343 -23.43 -7.31 -2.11
CA ASP A 343 -24.46 -6.89 -3.07
C ASP A 343 -25.87 -6.96 -2.47
N ALA A 344 -26.18 -8.05 -1.75
CA ALA A 344 -27.46 -8.20 -1.04
C ALA A 344 -27.66 -7.19 0.10
N ALA A 345 -26.58 -6.65 0.66
CA ALA A 345 -26.62 -5.65 1.73
C ALA A 345 -26.49 -4.20 1.23
N THR A 346 -26.48 -3.97 -0.08
CA THR A 346 -26.19 -2.67 -0.70
C THR A 346 -27.04 -1.54 -0.12
N ASP A 347 -28.36 -1.70 -0.05
CA ASP A 347 -29.27 -0.65 0.44
C ASP A 347 -28.98 -0.26 1.89
N HIS A 348 -28.75 -1.26 2.74
CA HIS A 348 -28.41 -1.04 4.15
C HIS A 348 -27.06 -0.31 4.31
N LEU A 349 -26.06 -0.74 3.55
CA LEU A 349 -24.72 -0.15 3.59
C LEU A 349 -24.70 1.27 3.00
N LEU A 350 -25.49 1.51 1.95
CA LEU A 350 -25.68 2.83 1.37
C LEU A 350 -26.31 3.79 2.37
N ASP A 351 -27.37 3.37 3.09
CA ASP A 351 -27.96 4.15 4.17
C ASP A 351 -26.92 4.50 5.25
N LEU A 352 -26.11 3.53 5.70
CA LEU A 352 -25.04 3.79 6.67
C LEU A 352 -24.04 4.84 6.15
N PHE A 353 -23.56 4.71 4.92
CA PHE A 353 -22.60 5.66 4.35
C PHE A 353 -23.20 7.05 4.14
N LEU A 354 -24.47 7.15 3.72
CA LEU A 354 -25.16 8.43 3.54
C LEU A 354 -25.37 9.19 4.87
N ARG A 355 -25.52 8.49 6.01
CA ARG A 355 -25.56 9.16 7.33
C ARG A 355 -24.31 9.99 7.61
N ALA A 356 -23.19 9.72 6.95
CA ALA A 356 -21.96 10.48 7.09
C ALA A 356 -22.05 11.93 6.59
N GLU A 357 -23.18 12.38 6.02
CA GLU A 357 -23.47 13.80 5.79
C GLU A 357 -23.30 14.63 7.07
N GLY A 358 -23.69 14.09 8.22
CA GLY A 358 -23.57 14.76 9.53
C GLY A 358 -22.18 14.72 10.15
N PHE A 359 -21.21 14.02 9.54
CA PHE A 359 -19.95 13.63 10.19
C PHE A 359 -19.16 14.80 10.78
N SER A 360 -19.15 15.96 10.12
CA SER A 360 -18.45 17.16 10.59
C SER A 360 -19.03 17.75 11.88
N THR A 361 -20.32 17.53 12.13
CA THR A 361 -21.03 18.05 13.32
C THR A 361 -21.07 17.07 14.49
N TRP A 362 -20.78 15.81 14.21
CA TRP A 362 -20.84 14.73 15.20
C TRP A 362 -19.68 14.76 16.18
N ASP A 363 -19.96 14.27 17.39
CA ASP A 363 -18.92 13.95 18.35
C ASP A 363 -18.15 12.66 17.96
N VAL A 364 -17.05 12.40 18.66
CA VAL A 364 -16.20 11.22 18.37
C VAL A 364 -16.95 9.90 18.60
N GLY A 365 -17.91 9.86 19.52
CA GLY A 365 -18.72 8.67 19.83
C GLY A 365 -19.72 8.34 18.72
N GLU A 366 -20.38 9.35 18.15
CA GLU A 366 -21.27 9.21 16.99
C GLU A 366 -20.49 8.71 15.76
N ARG A 367 -19.32 9.31 15.50
CA ARG A 367 -18.42 8.85 14.41
C ARG A 367 -17.94 7.42 14.62
N ALA A 368 -17.56 7.08 15.86
CA ALA A 368 -17.17 5.71 16.22
C ALA A 368 -18.32 4.73 16.00
N THR A 369 -19.55 5.11 16.31
CA THR A 369 -20.74 4.26 16.16
C THR A 369 -21.01 3.94 14.69
N LEU A 370 -20.86 4.92 13.79
CA LEU A 370 -21.00 4.70 12.35
C LEU A 370 -19.94 3.70 11.84
N LEU A 371 -18.67 3.96 12.13
CA LEU A 371 -17.58 3.07 11.73
C LEU A 371 -17.76 1.67 12.32
N ALA A 372 -18.09 1.55 13.60
CA ALA A 372 -18.36 0.26 14.24
C ALA A 372 -19.50 -0.50 13.56
N SER A 373 -20.55 0.18 13.11
CA SER A 373 -21.70 -0.45 12.46
C SER A 373 -21.38 -0.97 11.06
N VAL A 374 -20.56 -0.25 10.29
CA VAL A 374 -20.03 -0.75 9.01
C VAL A 374 -19.10 -1.95 9.25
N ALA A 375 -18.23 -1.86 10.25
CA ALA A 375 -17.31 -2.92 10.61
C ALA A 375 -18.02 -4.21 11.07
N ASP A 376 -19.14 -4.11 11.79
CA ASP A 376 -19.96 -5.27 12.15
C ASP A 376 -20.51 -6.03 10.95
N PHE A 377 -20.82 -5.34 9.85
CA PHE A 377 -21.13 -6.01 8.58
C PHE A 377 -19.88 -6.65 7.97
N LEU A 378 -18.76 -5.92 7.92
CA LEU A 378 -17.51 -6.43 7.35
C LEU A 378 -17.06 -7.73 8.03
N PHE A 379 -17.23 -7.88 9.34
CA PHE A 379 -16.87 -9.11 10.05
C PHE A 379 -17.78 -10.30 9.79
N GLN A 380 -18.89 -10.13 9.08
CA GLN A 380 -19.72 -11.23 8.58
C GLN A 380 -19.19 -11.80 7.26
N LEU A 381 -18.20 -11.15 6.65
CA LEU A 381 -17.53 -11.64 5.44
C LEU A 381 -16.43 -12.63 5.83
N ASP A 382 -16.35 -13.74 5.11
CA ASP A 382 -15.49 -14.88 5.46
C ASP A 382 -14.00 -14.44 5.48
N GLU A 383 -13.58 -13.60 4.52
CA GLU A 383 -12.20 -13.07 4.42
C GLU A 383 -11.84 -12.02 5.49
N LEU A 384 -12.84 -11.28 5.97
CA LEU A 384 -12.65 -10.18 6.91
C LEU A 384 -12.94 -10.56 8.36
N THR A 385 -13.33 -11.81 8.60
CA THR A 385 -13.56 -12.35 9.94
C THR A 385 -12.27 -12.23 10.78
N PRO A 386 -12.34 -11.56 11.95
CA PRO A 386 -11.18 -11.38 12.83
C PRO A 386 -10.60 -12.70 13.34
N SER A 387 -9.35 -12.64 13.77
CA SER A 387 -8.66 -13.80 14.32
C SER A 387 -9.20 -14.09 15.74
N GLY A 388 -9.96 -15.18 15.88
CA GLY A 388 -10.64 -15.55 17.12
C GLY A 388 -11.87 -14.70 17.41
N GLU A 389 -12.52 -14.95 18.55
CA GLU A 389 -13.75 -14.24 18.92
C GLU A 389 -13.50 -12.75 19.18
N LEU A 390 -14.41 -11.91 18.69
CA LEU A 390 -14.45 -10.49 19.00
C LEU A 390 -14.88 -10.30 20.46
N PRO A 391 -14.17 -9.47 21.23
CA PRO A 391 -14.57 -9.18 22.60
C PRO A 391 -15.89 -8.39 22.59
N PRO A 392 -16.77 -8.54 23.61
CA PRO A 392 -18.01 -7.78 23.69
C PRO A 392 -17.83 -6.26 23.61
N CYS A 393 -16.70 -5.75 24.12
CA CYS A 393 -16.31 -4.34 24.08
C CYS A 393 -15.68 -3.89 22.74
N TRP A 394 -15.73 -4.67 21.65
CA TRP A 394 -15.08 -4.30 20.39
C TRP A 394 -15.53 -2.93 19.85
N ARG A 395 -16.83 -2.61 19.91
CA ARG A 395 -17.36 -1.31 19.48
C ARG A 395 -16.78 -0.16 20.32
N ARG A 396 -16.49 -0.40 21.61
CA ARG A 396 -15.79 0.56 22.48
C ARG A 396 -14.32 0.70 22.09
N LEU A 397 -13.65 -0.41 21.75
CA LEU A 397 -12.24 -0.40 21.33
C LEU A 397 -12.01 0.51 20.11
N ILE A 398 -12.86 0.42 19.07
CA ILE A 398 -12.70 1.28 17.89
C ILE A 398 -12.91 2.76 18.23
N GLY A 399 -13.87 3.10 19.10
CA GLY A 399 -14.07 4.48 19.55
C GLY A 399 -12.87 5.04 20.31
N LEU A 400 -12.31 4.28 21.25
CA LEU A 400 -11.12 4.68 21.99
C LEU A 400 -9.90 4.80 21.06
N TRP A 401 -9.76 3.88 20.10
CA TRP A 401 -8.68 3.89 19.11
C TRP A 401 -8.72 5.14 18.22
N ILE A 402 -9.85 5.47 17.62
CA ILE A 402 -9.98 6.65 16.75
C ILE A 402 -9.91 7.99 17.50
N SER A 403 -10.13 7.95 18.82
CA SER A 403 -9.88 9.09 19.73
C SER A 403 -8.37 9.34 19.95
N GLY A 404 -7.49 8.51 19.39
CA GLY A 404 -6.04 8.63 19.53
C GLY A 404 -5.46 7.99 20.80
N GLN A 405 -6.25 7.23 21.57
CA GLN A 405 -5.77 6.56 22.78
C GLN A 405 -4.84 5.39 22.47
N ASN A 406 -3.76 5.23 23.24
CA ASN A 406 -2.80 4.14 23.06
C ASN A 406 -3.25 2.86 23.77
N PRO A 407 -2.69 1.68 23.44
CA PRO A 407 -3.15 0.42 24.02
C PRO A 407 -3.15 0.40 25.56
N THR A 408 -2.21 1.11 26.20
CA THR A 408 -2.16 1.25 27.67
C THR A 408 -3.35 2.04 28.19
N GLN A 409 -3.67 3.19 27.58
CA GLN A 409 -4.83 4.00 27.94
C GLN A 409 -6.15 3.24 27.69
N ILE A 410 -6.25 2.57 26.54
CA ILE A 410 -7.43 1.77 26.17
C ILE A 410 -7.65 0.64 27.18
N SER A 411 -6.58 -0.06 27.60
CA SER A 411 -6.68 -1.15 28.58
C SER A 411 -7.13 -0.72 29.98
N GLN A 412 -7.21 0.58 30.25
CA GLN A 412 -7.69 1.15 31.52
C GLN A 412 -9.18 1.55 31.45
N ASP A 413 -9.81 1.51 30.28
CA ASP A 413 -11.24 1.82 30.14
C ASP A 413 -12.10 0.73 30.81
N ALA A 414 -13.16 1.14 31.50
CA ALA A 414 -13.97 0.24 32.32
C ALA A 414 -14.57 -0.95 31.55
N GLU A 415 -15.00 -0.74 30.29
CA GLU A 415 -15.55 -1.82 29.46
C GLU A 415 -14.48 -2.76 28.95
N VAL A 416 -13.27 -2.24 28.70
CA VAL A 416 -12.12 -3.04 28.24
C VAL A 416 -11.55 -3.86 29.39
N VAL A 417 -11.50 -3.30 30.61
CA VAL A 417 -11.14 -4.02 31.83
C VAL A 417 -12.15 -5.14 32.10
N ALA A 418 -13.45 -4.91 31.88
CA ALA A 418 -14.47 -5.95 32.02
C ALA A 418 -14.30 -7.11 31.00
N CYS A 419 -13.64 -6.86 29.87
CA CYS A 419 -13.26 -7.87 28.88
C CYS A 419 -11.94 -8.60 29.22
N ASP A 420 -11.30 -8.32 30.37
CA ASP A 420 -10.01 -8.89 30.79
C ASP A 420 -8.89 -8.68 29.75
N MET A 421 -8.87 -7.51 29.11
CA MET A 421 -7.89 -7.16 28.07
C MET A 421 -6.79 -6.25 28.59
N ASP A 422 -5.57 -6.77 28.70
CA ASP A 422 -4.38 -5.96 28.95
C ASP A 422 -3.92 -5.17 27.71
N ALA A 423 -2.93 -4.29 27.88
CA ALA A 423 -2.40 -3.46 26.79
C ALA A 423 -1.85 -4.28 25.60
N GLN A 424 -1.32 -5.48 25.84
CA GLN A 424 -0.80 -6.36 24.78
C GLN A 424 -1.94 -7.03 24.00
N ALA A 425 -2.99 -7.46 24.69
CA ALA A 425 -4.21 -8.00 24.09
C ALA A 425 -4.90 -6.94 23.23
N VAL A 426 -5.01 -5.69 23.74
CA VAL A 426 -5.53 -4.55 22.98
C VAL A 426 -4.68 -4.29 21.73
N SER A 427 -3.36 -4.23 21.86
CA SER A 427 -2.46 -3.99 20.71
C SER A 427 -2.63 -5.05 19.62
N ARG A 428 -2.60 -6.35 19.99
CA ARG A 428 -2.80 -7.45 19.04
C ARG A 428 -4.15 -7.35 18.33
N ARG A 429 -5.20 -6.94 19.05
CA ARG A 429 -6.55 -6.79 18.48
C ARG A 429 -6.61 -5.63 17.49
N ILE A 430 -6.01 -4.50 17.81
CA ILE A 430 -5.92 -3.33 16.91
C ILE A 430 -5.11 -3.69 15.65
N ASP A 431 -4.02 -4.44 15.80
CA ASP A 431 -3.20 -4.88 14.67
C ASP A 431 -3.95 -5.84 13.72
N ASP A 432 -4.69 -6.82 14.25
CA ASP A 432 -5.51 -7.74 13.43
C ASP A 432 -6.63 -6.99 12.70
N VAL A 433 -7.32 -6.08 13.40
CA VAL A 433 -8.56 -5.49 12.93
C VAL A 433 -8.34 -4.15 12.22
N CYS A 434 -7.75 -3.18 12.91
CA CYS A 434 -7.67 -1.79 12.44
C CYS A 434 -6.55 -1.58 11.42
N TRP A 435 -5.48 -2.37 11.43
CA TRP A 435 -4.36 -2.19 10.49
C TRP A 435 -4.54 -2.92 9.16
N TYR A 436 -5.29 -4.02 9.14
CA TYR A 436 -5.41 -4.87 7.96
C TYR A 436 -6.86 -5.08 7.49
N ARG A 437 -7.70 -5.73 8.31
CA ARG A 437 -9.04 -6.18 7.90
C ARG A 437 -9.96 -5.03 7.57
N LEU A 438 -10.14 -4.11 8.52
CA LEU A 438 -11.03 -2.97 8.32
C LEU A 438 -10.57 -2.04 7.20
N PRO A 439 -9.30 -1.61 7.11
CA PRO A 439 -8.87 -0.76 6.02
C PRO A 439 -9.15 -1.33 4.63
N TRP A 440 -8.96 -2.65 4.45
CA TRP A 440 -9.30 -3.33 3.20
C TRP A 440 -10.82 -3.37 2.98
N GLY A 441 -11.59 -3.79 3.99
CA GLY A 441 -13.05 -3.86 3.91
C GLY A 441 -13.72 -2.51 3.60
N TYR A 442 -13.30 -1.42 4.26
CA TYR A 442 -13.81 -0.08 3.97
C TYR A 442 -13.51 0.39 2.54
N ASN A 443 -12.31 0.13 2.04
CA ASN A 443 -11.95 0.49 0.67
C ASN A 443 -12.78 -0.30 -0.35
N MET A 444 -12.97 -1.60 -0.11
CA MET A 444 -13.81 -2.47 -0.92
C MET A 444 -15.27 -1.97 -0.95
N LEU A 445 -15.84 -1.66 0.22
CA LEU A 445 -17.19 -1.10 0.30
C LEU A 445 -17.28 0.26 -0.39
N SER A 446 -16.27 1.12 -0.28
CA SER A 446 -16.26 2.42 -0.98
C SER A 446 -16.33 2.23 -2.50
N ILE A 447 -15.61 1.24 -3.07
CA ILE A 447 -15.70 0.91 -4.51
C ILE A 447 -17.11 0.44 -4.89
N HIS A 448 -17.68 -0.49 -4.11
CA HIS A 448 -19.01 -1.03 -4.35
C HIS A 448 -20.10 0.03 -4.27
N LEU A 449 -20.11 0.80 -3.17
CA LEU A 449 -21.14 1.78 -2.88
C LEU A 449 -21.07 3.02 -3.76
N LYS A 450 -19.89 3.40 -4.28
CA LYS A 450 -19.79 4.44 -5.30
C LYS A 450 -20.52 4.03 -6.58
N HIS A 451 -20.34 2.78 -7.01
CA HIS A 451 -21.07 2.25 -8.17
C HIS A 451 -22.58 2.19 -7.92
N ALA A 452 -23.00 1.75 -6.73
CA ALA A 452 -24.41 1.73 -6.35
C ALA A 452 -25.02 3.14 -6.29
N ALA A 453 -24.29 4.11 -5.72
CA ALA A 453 -24.71 5.50 -5.61
C ALA A 453 -24.89 6.17 -6.98
N GLU A 454 -23.99 5.89 -7.94
CA GLU A 454 -24.13 6.33 -9.34
C GLU A 454 -25.44 5.82 -9.95
N GLY A 455 -25.76 4.54 -9.74
CA GLY A 455 -27.02 3.93 -10.20
C GLY A 455 -28.27 4.54 -9.52
N ALA A 456 -28.17 4.86 -8.24
CA ALA A 456 -29.21 5.51 -7.46
C ALA A 456 -29.30 7.03 -7.65
N GLN A 457 -28.45 7.61 -8.49
CA GLN A 457 -28.35 9.06 -8.74
C GLN A 457 -28.11 9.89 -7.46
N CYS A 458 -27.35 9.34 -6.52
CA CYS A 458 -26.91 10.04 -5.31
C CYS A 458 -25.38 10.10 -5.24
N ALA A 459 -24.84 10.92 -4.34
CA ALA A 459 -23.41 11.03 -4.11
C ALA A 459 -23.10 10.67 -2.66
N LEU A 460 -22.09 9.83 -2.45
CA LEU A 460 -21.60 9.54 -1.11
C LEU A 460 -20.93 10.79 -0.50
N PRO A 461 -21.08 11.03 0.81
CA PRO A 461 -20.36 12.08 1.50
C PRO A 461 -18.84 11.94 1.29
N PRO A 462 -18.09 13.04 1.00
CA PRO A 462 -16.65 12.98 0.74
C PRO A 462 -15.84 12.36 1.88
N VAL A 463 -16.36 12.40 3.11
CA VAL A 463 -15.70 11.80 4.28
C VAL A 463 -15.58 10.27 4.19
N CYS A 464 -16.46 9.60 3.44
CA CYS A 464 -16.45 8.15 3.27
C CYS A 464 -15.14 7.63 2.66
N ASP A 465 -14.47 8.46 1.83
CA ASP A 465 -13.16 8.12 1.25
C ASP A 465 -12.05 7.98 2.29
N TYR A 466 -12.28 8.52 3.49
CA TYR A 466 -11.32 8.47 4.60
C TYR A 466 -11.64 7.40 5.64
N PHE A 467 -12.76 6.67 5.58
CA PHE A 467 -13.11 5.67 6.60
C PHE A 467 -12.00 4.63 6.83
N SER A 468 -11.40 4.13 5.75
CA SER A 468 -10.23 3.23 5.82
C SER A 468 -9.06 3.88 6.57
N SER A 469 -8.74 5.14 6.26
CA SER A 469 -7.64 5.88 6.86
C SER A 469 -7.90 6.24 8.33
N LEU A 470 -9.12 6.65 8.68
CA LEU A 470 -9.54 6.98 10.04
C LEU A 470 -9.28 5.80 10.99
N VAL A 471 -9.76 4.61 10.58
CA VAL A 471 -9.59 3.38 11.36
C VAL A 471 -8.14 2.91 11.37
N LYS A 472 -7.45 2.93 10.22
CA LYS A 472 -6.03 2.54 10.12
C LYS A 472 -5.14 3.35 11.05
N TYR A 473 -5.31 4.66 11.02
CA TYR A 473 -4.46 5.58 11.77
C TYR A 473 -4.90 5.78 13.23
N GLY A 474 -6.12 5.39 13.58
CA GLY A 474 -6.69 5.66 14.88
C GLY A 474 -6.92 7.15 15.08
N VAL A 475 -7.57 7.79 14.12
CA VAL A 475 -7.94 9.21 14.14
C VAL A 475 -9.40 9.37 13.70
N HIS A 476 -10.04 10.47 14.10
CA HIS A 476 -11.47 10.71 13.88
C HIS A 476 -11.75 11.91 12.96
N GLU A 477 -10.72 12.51 12.36
CA GLU A 477 -10.83 13.67 11.46
C GLU A 477 -10.07 13.45 10.14
N PRO A 478 -10.65 13.78 8.97
CA PRO A 478 -9.95 13.68 7.68
C PRO A 478 -8.65 14.49 7.63
N VAL A 479 -8.63 15.70 8.21
CA VAL A 479 -7.43 16.54 8.27
C VAL A 479 -6.27 15.82 8.99
N ALA A 480 -6.57 15.04 10.02
CA ALA A 480 -5.56 14.24 10.70
C ALA A 480 -5.02 13.11 9.80
N CYS A 481 -5.88 12.47 8.99
CA CYS A 481 -5.43 11.52 7.98
C CYS A 481 -4.50 12.18 6.95
N TRP A 482 -4.78 13.42 6.55
CA TRP A 482 -3.95 14.16 5.59
C TRP A 482 -2.59 14.49 6.18
N LEU A 483 -2.53 14.98 7.43
CA LEU A 483 -1.27 15.23 8.13
C LEU A 483 -0.41 13.95 8.24
N LEU A 484 -1.02 12.82 8.61
CA LEU A 484 -0.31 11.54 8.65
C LEU A 484 0.18 11.08 7.27
N SER A 485 -0.60 11.33 6.22
CA SER A 485 -0.22 11.03 4.83
C SER A 485 0.92 11.92 4.33
N LEU A 486 1.05 13.14 4.87
CA LEU A 486 2.20 14.03 4.68
C LEU A 486 3.43 13.57 5.48
N GLY A 487 3.38 12.47 6.21
CA GLY A 487 4.54 11.93 6.93
C GLY A 487 4.70 12.43 8.37
N VAL A 488 3.67 13.05 8.95
CA VAL A 488 3.63 13.30 10.40
C VAL A 488 3.65 11.95 11.12
N GLN A 489 4.67 11.71 11.95
CA GLN A 489 4.86 10.40 12.58
C GLN A 489 4.01 10.19 13.84
N SER A 490 3.52 11.28 14.45
CA SER A 490 2.71 11.22 15.67
C SER A 490 1.23 11.44 15.34
N ARG A 491 0.40 10.44 15.62
CA ARG A 491 -1.06 10.58 15.49
C ARG A 491 -1.66 11.62 16.43
N ILE A 492 -1.06 11.81 17.62
CA ILE A 492 -1.51 12.83 18.58
C ILE A 492 -1.24 14.22 18.01
N ALA A 493 -0.07 14.41 17.40
CA ALA A 493 0.25 15.66 16.71
C ALA A 493 -0.70 15.92 15.53
N ALA A 494 -1.04 14.89 14.77
CA ALA A 494 -2.00 14.99 13.67
C ALA A 494 -3.41 15.37 14.15
N LEU A 495 -3.90 14.76 15.24
CA LEU A 495 -5.21 15.09 15.83
C LEU A 495 -5.25 16.53 16.36
N ARG A 496 -4.26 16.92 17.18
CA ARG A 496 -4.16 18.30 17.69
C ARG A 496 -3.98 19.33 16.56
N GLY A 497 -3.20 18.98 15.55
CA GLY A 497 -3.05 19.79 14.35
C GLY A 497 -4.39 19.97 13.64
N ALA A 498 -5.14 18.89 13.42
CA ALA A 498 -6.45 18.92 12.77
C ALA A 498 -7.47 19.80 13.53
N GLU A 499 -7.54 19.69 14.86
CA GLU A 499 -8.38 20.54 15.71
C GLU A 499 -8.12 22.03 15.47
N LEU A 500 -6.85 22.41 15.28
CA LEU A 500 -6.44 23.81 15.13
C LEU A 500 -6.42 24.30 13.68
N VAL A 501 -6.45 23.42 12.67
CA VAL A 501 -6.64 23.82 11.26
C VAL A 501 -8.09 24.29 11.06
N GLY A 502 -9.07 23.56 11.59
CA GLY A 502 -10.49 23.82 11.38
C GLY A 502 -11.00 23.36 9.99
N THR A 503 -12.18 23.83 9.58
CA THR A 503 -12.85 23.42 8.32
C THR A 503 -12.45 24.26 7.10
N ASP A 504 -11.47 25.17 7.24
CA ASP A 504 -11.08 26.13 6.20
C ASP A 504 -10.28 25.50 5.04
N VAL A 505 -9.90 24.23 5.17
CA VAL A 505 -9.05 23.53 4.21
C VAL A 505 -9.86 22.42 3.51
N PRO A 506 -10.15 22.55 2.20
CA PRO A 506 -11.08 21.66 1.52
C PRO A 506 -10.49 20.30 1.15
N ASP A 507 -9.16 20.19 0.99
CA ASP A 507 -8.50 18.99 0.51
C ASP A 507 -7.03 18.87 0.97
N PRO A 508 -6.39 17.70 0.82
CA PRO A 508 -5.00 17.48 1.25
C PRO A 508 -3.97 18.40 0.58
N LYS A 509 -4.21 18.82 -0.66
CA LYS A 509 -3.29 19.69 -1.40
C LYS A 509 -3.36 21.10 -0.84
N ALA A 510 -4.57 21.61 -0.61
CA ALA A 510 -4.79 22.90 0.04
C ALA A 510 -4.18 22.92 1.45
N LEU A 511 -4.20 21.80 2.19
CA LEU A 511 -3.53 21.70 3.48
C LEU A 511 -2.03 21.92 3.38
N LEU A 512 -1.37 21.23 2.43
CA LEU A 512 0.07 21.36 2.24
C LEU A 512 0.45 22.78 1.78
N GLU A 513 -0.31 23.35 0.85
CA GLU A 513 -0.10 24.74 0.40
C GLU A 513 -0.26 25.73 1.56
N TRP A 514 -1.29 25.56 2.40
CA TRP A 514 -1.51 26.37 3.58
C TRP A 514 -0.37 26.23 4.60
N LEU A 515 0.08 25.01 4.89
CA LEU A 515 1.21 24.74 5.80
C LEU A 515 2.51 25.40 5.31
N LEU A 516 2.79 25.34 4.01
CA LEU A 516 3.94 25.97 3.38
C LEU A 516 3.84 27.50 3.34
N ALA A 517 2.62 28.06 3.28
CA ALA A 517 2.35 29.49 3.19
C ALA A 517 2.24 30.20 4.56
N GLY A 518 2.68 29.56 5.66
CA GLY A 518 2.64 30.14 7.01
C GLY A 518 1.62 29.50 7.97
N GLY A 519 0.99 28.39 7.56
CA GLY A 519 0.08 27.63 8.41
C GLY A 519 0.75 27.12 9.70
N LEU A 520 2.04 26.79 9.66
CA LEU A 520 2.81 26.36 10.85
C LEU A 520 2.85 27.44 11.94
N ASP A 521 3.06 28.70 11.56
CA ASP A 521 3.03 29.83 12.52
C ASP A 521 1.60 30.06 13.03
N THR A 522 0.58 29.85 12.18
CA THR A 522 -0.82 29.91 12.59
C THR A 522 -1.15 28.84 13.64
N LEU A 523 -0.71 27.60 13.45
CA LEU A 523 -0.87 26.53 14.44
C LEU A 523 -0.18 26.87 15.77
N ARG A 524 1.03 27.44 15.70
CA ARG A 524 1.75 27.92 16.88
C ARG A 524 0.96 29.00 17.63
N MET A 525 0.41 29.99 16.93
CA MET A 525 -0.40 31.05 17.52
C MET A 525 -1.73 30.55 18.10
N ARG A 526 -2.34 29.53 17.47
CA ARG A 526 -3.55 28.86 17.96
C ARG A 526 -3.29 27.91 19.13
N GLY A 527 -2.06 27.83 19.64
CA GLY A 527 -1.72 27.11 20.86
C GLY A 527 -1.30 25.65 20.66
N LEU A 528 -0.90 25.25 19.45
CA LEU A 528 -0.35 23.91 19.24
C LEU A 528 0.92 23.73 20.08
N ASP A 529 1.00 22.62 20.82
CA ASP A 529 2.15 22.35 21.66
C ASP A 529 3.43 22.14 20.81
N ARG A 530 4.58 22.40 21.42
CA ARG A 530 5.88 22.38 20.73
C ARG A 530 6.21 21.02 20.12
N GLU A 531 5.85 19.92 20.77
CA GLU A 531 6.17 18.58 20.28
C GLU A 531 5.35 18.25 19.03
N SER A 532 4.05 18.53 19.07
CA SER A 532 3.16 18.38 17.91
C SER A 532 3.56 19.28 16.75
N LEU A 533 3.92 20.53 17.03
CA LEU A 533 4.36 21.47 16.00
C LEU A 533 5.64 20.96 15.32
N LEU A 534 6.65 20.51 16.07
CA LEU A 534 7.89 19.95 15.51
C LEU A 534 7.63 18.73 14.63
N ALA A 535 6.67 17.87 15.00
CA ALA A 535 6.29 16.71 14.20
C ALA A 535 5.68 17.11 12.85
N ILE A 536 4.85 18.16 12.82
CA ILE A 536 4.26 18.70 11.58
C ILE A 536 5.31 19.44 10.75
N GLU A 537 6.14 20.28 11.38
CA GLU A 537 7.24 21.00 10.72
C GLU A 537 8.20 20.02 10.02
N SER A 538 8.61 18.94 10.71
CA SER A 538 9.50 17.92 10.16
C SER A 538 8.91 17.24 8.92
N ALA A 539 7.61 16.92 8.94
CA ALA A 539 6.91 16.32 7.82
C ALA A 539 6.85 17.27 6.62
N VAL A 540 6.45 18.53 6.83
CA VAL A 540 6.33 19.55 5.78
C VAL A 540 7.69 19.88 5.15
N ALA A 541 8.76 19.92 5.96
CA ALA A 541 10.12 20.18 5.47
C ALA A 541 10.59 19.18 4.40
N SER A 542 10.09 17.94 4.44
CA SER A 542 10.43 16.92 3.44
C SER A 542 9.86 17.21 2.03
N TYR A 543 8.74 17.95 1.95
CA TYR A 543 8.13 18.42 0.70
C TYR A 543 8.69 19.78 0.26
N GLY A 544 9.23 20.54 1.21
CA GLY A 544 9.91 21.82 0.99
C GLY A 544 11.32 21.71 0.38
N GLY A 545 11.80 20.51 0.06
CA GLY A 545 13.14 20.27 -0.51
C GLY A 545 13.44 20.99 -1.84
N GLU A 546 12.43 21.48 -2.55
CA GLU A 546 12.58 22.35 -3.73
C GLU A 546 11.64 23.57 -3.74
N VAL A 547 10.87 23.80 -2.67
CA VAL A 547 10.24 25.10 -2.46
C VAL A 547 11.29 25.98 -1.81
N ARG A 548 11.98 26.74 -2.67
CA ARG A 548 12.81 27.89 -2.35
C ARG A 548 12.64 28.33 -0.89
N ARG A 549 13.72 28.26 -0.10
CA ARG A 549 13.99 29.31 0.87
C ARG A 549 13.97 30.64 0.09
N SER A 550 12.80 31.18 -0.19
CA SER A 550 12.66 32.61 -0.38
C SER A 550 12.64 33.21 1.03
N SER A 551 13.78 33.12 1.71
CA SER A 551 14.37 34.34 2.23
C SER A 551 14.71 35.23 1.03
N ARG A 552 13.68 35.66 0.28
CA ARG A 552 13.79 36.88 -0.48
C ARG A 552 13.82 37.92 0.61
N PRO A 553 14.94 38.62 0.79
CA PRO A 553 14.97 39.66 1.80
C PRO A 553 13.82 40.62 1.48
N TYR A 554 13.00 40.91 2.48
CA TYR A 554 11.81 41.74 2.34
C TYR A 554 11.94 42.94 3.26
N THR A 555 11.50 44.10 2.78
CA THR A 555 11.53 45.34 3.56
C THR A 555 10.10 45.72 3.92
N ARG A 556 9.89 46.11 5.18
CA ARG A 556 8.59 46.57 5.69
C ARG A 556 8.53 48.09 5.60
N ILE A 557 7.47 48.60 5.00
CA ILE A 557 7.24 50.05 4.88
C ILE A 557 5.89 50.37 5.55
N PRO A 558 5.88 51.11 6.66
CA PRO A 558 4.62 51.54 7.29
C PRO A 558 3.92 52.57 6.40
N LEU A 559 2.62 52.40 6.16
CA LEU A 559 1.79 53.38 5.49
C LEU A 559 1.10 54.31 6.52
N PRO A 560 1.13 55.64 6.34
CA PRO A 560 0.36 56.57 7.15
C PRO A 560 -1.13 56.29 7.04
N SER A 561 -1.87 56.51 8.14
CA SER A 561 -3.32 56.32 8.21
C SER A 561 -4.09 57.51 7.61
N ASP A 562 -3.93 57.77 6.31
CA ASP A 562 -4.66 58.80 5.58
C ASP A 562 -5.86 58.23 4.81
N SER A 563 -6.68 59.10 4.20
CA SER A 563 -7.89 58.70 3.48
C SER A 563 -7.62 57.77 2.30
N THR A 564 -6.42 57.83 1.72
CA THR A 564 -6.03 57.10 0.53
C THR A 564 -5.63 55.67 0.89
N THR A 565 -4.83 55.50 1.96
CA THR A 565 -4.42 54.19 2.48
C THR A 565 -5.55 53.44 3.17
N ALA A 566 -6.54 54.13 3.74
CA ALA A 566 -7.73 53.53 4.33
C ALA A 566 -8.58 52.70 3.33
N SER A 567 -8.39 52.93 2.02
CA SER A 567 -9.09 52.18 0.95
C SER A 567 -8.41 50.85 0.59
N LEU A 568 -7.15 50.65 1.00
CA LEU A 568 -6.37 49.47 0.65
C LEU A 568 -6.77 48.27 1.53
N ARG A 569 -6.93 47.10 0.91
CA ARG A 569 -7.21 45.83 1.62
C ARG A 569 -5.95 44.98 1.71
N GLY A 570 -5.87 44.12 2.73
CA GLY A 570 -4.82 43.10 2.80
C GLY A 570 -4.79 42.25 1.53
N GLY A 571 -3.59 42.01 0.99
CA GLY A 571 -3.36 41.30 -0.27
C GLY A 571 -3.33 42.19 -1.53
N THR A 572 -3.60 43.50 -1.41
CA THR A 572 -3.53 44.43 -2.56
C THR A 572 -2.10 44.52 -3.08
N ARG A 573 -1.92 44.38 -4.41
CA ARG A 573 -0.62 44.58 -5.07
C ARG A 573 -0.43 46.04 -5.43
N LEU A 574 0.75 46.56 -5.10
CA LEU A 574 1.18 47.93 -5.35
C LEU A 574 2.48 47.91 -6.14
N LEU A 575 2.77 49.03 -6.80
CA LEU A 575 4.01 49.29 -7.49
C LEU A 575 4.76 50.40 -6.77
N LEU A 576 6.04 50.17 -6.49
CA LEU A 576 6.95 51.19 -5.98
C LEU A 576 7.79 51.71 -7.12
N GLN A 577 7.81 53.04 -7.28
CA GLN A 577 8.63 53.75 -8.23
C GLN A 577 9.53 54.73 -7.49
N ARG A 578 10.84 54.70 -7.76
CA ARG A 578 11.78 55.65 -7.18
C ARG A 578 11.57 57.05 -7.77
N ILE A 579 11.54 58.09 -6.92
CA ILE A 579 11.30 59.47 -7.35
C ILE A 579 12.61 60.21 -7.63
N ASP A 580 13.64 60.01 -6.79
CA ASP A 580 14.91 60.75 -6.91
C ASP A 580 16.15 59.85 -6.97
N HIS A 581 17.18 60.30 -7.71
CA HIS A 581 18.47 59.63 -7.82
C HIS A 581 19.41 59.89 -6.64
N ASP A 582 19.09 60.84 -5.77
CA ASP A 582 19.80 60.99 -4.50
C ASP A 582 19.42 59.83 -3.55
N ARG A 583 20.29 59.50 -2.60
CA ARG A 583 20.05 58.40 -1.64
C ARG A 583 19.05 58.82 -0.54
N SER A 584 18.08 59.67 -0.85
CA SER A 584 17.07 60.21 0.08
C SER A 584 16.08 59.16 0.58
N GLY A 585 15.88 58.07 -0.17
CA GLY A 585 14.98 56.99 0.21
C GLY A 585 13.51 57.28 -0.09
N THR A 586 13.22 58.22 -1.00
CA THR A 586 11.87 58.62 -1.39
C THR A 586 11.35 57.80 -2.58
N PHE A 587 10.15 57.23 -2.43
CA PHE A 587 9.48 56.42 -3.44
C PHE A 587 7.99 56.73 -3.54
N ARG A 588 7.47 56.60 -4.75
CA ARG A 588 6.07 56.74 -5.12
C ARG A 588 5.41 55.38 -5.08
N VAL A 589 4.28 55.29 -4.39
CA VAL A 589 3.48 54.07 -4.32
C VAL A 589 2.25 54.24 -5.21
N LEU A 590 2.09 53.31 -6.13
CA LEU A 590 1.02 53.27 -7.12
C LEU A 590 0.23 51.98 -6.95
N THR A 591 -1.06 51.99 -7.27
CA THR A 591 -1.81 50.76 -7.53
C THR A 591 -1.44 50.19 -8.91
N LEU A 592 -1.83 48.94 -9.20
CA LEU A 592 -1.54 48.30 -10.50
C LEU A 592 -2.17 49.04 -11.71
N ASP A 593 -3.28 49.73 -11.50
CA ASP A 593 -3.94 50.60 -12.49
C ASP A 593 -3.29 51.98 -12.61
N GLY A 594 -2.21 52.26 -11.88
CA GLY A 594 -1.43 53.50 -11.96
C GLY A 594 -1.96 54.64 -11.09
N THR A 595 -2.93 54.39 -10.21
CA THR A 595 -3.45 55.41 -9.29
C THR A 595 -2.43 55.69 -8.19
N LEU A 596 -2.16 56.97 -7.93
CA LEU A 596 -1.23 57.40 -6.88
C LEU A 596 -1.83 57.16 -5.49
N VAL A 597 -1.13 56.35 -4.70
CA VAL A 597 -1.43 56.17 -3.28
C VAL A 597 -0.74 57.27 -2.45
N GLY A 598 0.52 57.58 -2.76
CA GLY A 598 1.29 58.64 -2.12
C GLY A 598 2.80 58.53 -2.38
N ASP A 599 3.52 59.58 -1.99
CA ASP A 599 4.98 59.63 -2.01
C ASP A 599 5.48 59.47 -0.55
N TYR A 600 6.40 58.53 -0.31
CA TYR A 600 6.87 58.16 1.03
C TYR A 600 8.39 58.19 1.10
N THR A 601 8.92 58.65 2.23
CA THR A 601 10.37 58.73 2.48
C THR A 601 10.72 57.85 3.68
N LEU A 602 11.70 56.96 3.52
CA LEU A 602 12.25 56.18 4.62
C LEU A 602 13.49 56.89 5.20
N GLU A 603 13.52 57.07 6.52
CA GLU A 603 14.68 57.69 7.19
C GLU A 603 15.94 56.80 7.17
N GLN A 604 15.77 55.47 7.10
CA GLN A 604 16.85 54.47 7.00
C GLN A 604 16.45 53.25 6.16
N PRO A 605 16.41 53.37 4.82
CA PRO A 605 16.19 52.22 3.92
C PRO A 605 17.29 51.16 4.10
N ASP A 606 16.88 49.89 4.22
CA ASP A 606 17.81 48.76 4.30
C ASP A 606 18.53 48.52 2.96
N GLU A 607 19.65 47.79 3.01
CA GLU A 607 20.48 47.52 1.82
C GLU A 607 19.72 46.73 0.73
N VAL A 608 18.67 46.03 1.14
CA VAL A 608 17.83 45.16 0.32
C VAL A 608 16.90 45.98 -0.57
N LEU A 609 16.17 46.94 0.03
CA LEU A 609 15.33 47.88 -0.68
C LEU A 609 16.16 48.74 -1.64
N TRP A 610 17.38 49.10 -1.23
CA TRP A 610 18.31 49.81 -2.11
C TRP A 610 18.68 49.01 -3.35
N THR A 611 19.08 47.75 -3.16
CA THR A 611 19.42 46.87 -4.28
C THR A 611 18.24 46.69 -5.24
N MET A 612 17.00 46.64 -4.73
CA MET A 612 15.80 46.54 -5.57
C MET A 612 15.51 47.82 -6.39
N LEU A 613 15.78 48.99 -5.81
CA LEU A 613 15.50 50.30 -6.42
C LEU A 613 16.71 50.90 -7.17
N GLU A 614 17.80 50.15 -7.34
CA GLU A 614 18.96 50.53 -8.17
C GLU A 614 18.64 50.53 -9.67
N THR A 615 17.64 49.76 -10.08
CA THR A 615 17.06 49.83 -11.44
C THR A 615 15.83 50.74 -11.43
N PRO A 616 15.59 51.55 -12.48
CA PRO A 616 14.42 52.43 -12.57
C PRO A 616 13.09 51.69 -12.79
N GLU A 617 13.04 50.40 -12.49
CA GLU A 617 11.89 49.51 -12.75
C GLU A 617 10.92 49.50 -11.56
N LEU A 618 9.64 49.26 -11.88
CA LEU A 618 8.55 49.19 -10.89
C LEU A 618 8.70 47.92 -10.05
N VAL A 619 8.83 48.08 -8.74
CA VAL A 619 8.90 46.92 -7.82
C VAL A 619 7.49 46.58 -7.33
N SER A 620 7.05 45.34 -7.53
CA SER A 620 5.77 44.86 -7.01
C SER A 620 5.86 44.61 -5.50
N ALA A 621 4.87 45.06 -4.75
CA ALA A 621 4.75 44.83 -3.33
C ALA A 621 3.31 44.48 -2.92
N VAL A 622 3.14 43.90 -1.73
CA VAL A 622 1.83 43.45 -1.23
C VAL A 622 1.52 44.09 0.12
N VAL A 623 0.31 44.62 0.27
CA VAL A 623 -0.18 45.19 1.52
C VAL A 623 -0.55 44.09 2.52
N GLN A 624 -0.08 44.20 3.76
CA GLN A 624 -0.47 43.34 4.88
C GLN A 624 -1.00 44.15 6.08
N PRO A 625 -1.92 43.59 6.88
CA PRO A 625 -2.33 44.21 8.14
C PRO A 625 -1.19 44.18 9.16
N LEU A 626 -0.98 45.28 9.88
CA LEU A 626 0.04 45.37 10.93
C LEU A 626 -0.42 44.57 12.16
N ALA A 627 0.41 43.62 12.63
CA ALA A 627 0.09 42.81 13.80
C ALA A 627 0.27 43.64 15.08
N GLY A 628 -0.81 44.27 15.55
CA GLY A 628 -0.81 45.08 16.78
C GLY A 628 -2.21 45.43 17.26
N ASP A 629 -2.49 45.05 18.51
CA ASP A 629 -3.59 45.39 19.42
C ASP A 629 -4.77 46.21 18.84
N GLY A 630 -5.72 45.53 18.19
CA GLY A 630 -7.17 45.80 18.12
C GLY A 630 -7.72 47.19 17.80
N SER A 631 -6.92 48.24 17.57
CA SER A 631 -7.39 49.62 17.66
C SER A 631 -6.71 50.64 16.73
N SER A 632 -5.87 50.22 15.78
CA SER A 632 -5.42 51.12 14.71
C SER A 632 -5.33 50.43 13.34
N ARG A 633 -5.91 51.05 12.30
CA ARG A 633 -5.84 50.61 10.90
C ARG A 633 -4.48 50.99 10.29
N SER A 634 -3.39 50.46 10.83
CA SER A 634 -2.08 50.61 10.22
C SER A 634 -1.84 49.46 9.23
N LEU A 635 -1.41 49.80 8.01
CA LEU A 635 -1.07 48.85 6.95
C LEU A 635 0.44 48.92 6.69
N GLU A 636 1.06 47.78 6.39
CA GLU A 636 2.46 47.74 5.93
C GLU A 636 2.53 47.19 4.51
N VAL A 637 3.51 47.68 3.75
CA VAL A 637 3.85 47.16 2.42
C VAL A 637 5.04 46.23 2.55
N LEU A 638 4.88 45.00 2.08
CA LEU A 638 5.94 44.00 1.99
C LEU A 638 6.53 44.02 0.58
N VAL A 639 7.77 44.51 0.47
CA VAL A 639 8.51 44.58 -0.80
C VAL A 639 9.40 43.35 -0.91
N THR A 640 9.32 42.61 -2.01
CA THR A 640 10.11 41.37 -2.23
C THR A 640 10.90 41.47 -3.52
N ALA A 641 12.14 40.96 -3.54
CA ALA A 641 12.95 40.87 -4.77
C ALA A 641 12.16 40.03 -5.78
N VAL A 642 11.92 40.52 -6.99
CA VAL A 642 11.25 39.72 -8.05
C VAL A 642 12.18 38.65 -8.60
#